data_AF-A0A7C3ZW80-F1
#
_entry.id   AF-A0A7C3ZW80-F1
#
_cell.length_a   1.000
_cell.length_b   1.000
_cell.length_c   1.000
_cell.angle_alpha   90.00
_cell.angle_beta   90.00
_cell.angle_gamma   90.00
#
_symmetry.space_group_name_H-M   'P 1'
#
loop_
_entity.id
_entity.type
_entity.pdbx_description
1 polymer ?
#
loop_
_entity_poly.entity_id
_entity_poly.type
_entity_poly.pdbx_seq_one_letter_code
_entity_poly.pdbx_strand_id
1 'polypeptide(L)'
;MSVLRATSLIFLIFFLATTTALAAEQTKVDPALARDYRTLAGEVRAANLAETIRTLSAQDSRVAGYPGCDAAFHYVVRKFKEIGLDNVTVEPFKVAVPVDKGATLEINGKVHRLYPLWPNLVRTSQLPKAGIQGPLIYAHSGKLSEFDGYKVEGSIVLLDFNSGAEWLNAPRLGAKAVIFIEPDTTMRGEAEAKFISIPISIPRFWISKADAASLQALAAVNRPPVVTIKCRMPWERRTAYNVSGVIPGTDPKLKNQIIIIESYYDSTSVVPSLAPGAESACGLASMLELARIYKKHPPGRTVWFIATSAHYQSLQGIREYIDCHLNEFQHPGAGDKVKAWFSRVIPGVKDYQLRKPPQIYLFAGLDLSSQTKSVGIFYKGYFYDTREDIQNKFSDIARVCRENTEKIGAVLGFDPAKAFADGVNPIAGKNWRNFIPGKIALDAEAVTQAGARGISFVSTDDARALVDTPFDTADNVNVANLVQQTRLLACLFRHILRDTNSPEAVGVPKFPISEPSNFARMTLQGGFARLQGQVLILNLRKSFIPNTPVPGTLVVVRHINLNKTLMGVRANMIGTVDKEARFSFPGVAPLTTYPGPPRKTSVAAYKLDPDSGEIIMSPDQGIWGADFYPTEIPINTGIKDIPIVVFKCRATSIFDLVDPQSLRTLPQIDIFEGESNARPRMYGVSLAVPEWQVSHVEDVAVIFTMPGTMLKITMAAGPAATRLVLINSTKENPEGEGYEVGKGTSIINTPLMVARDMWNLDEFRIRRLEKFRIINEGINKLHEMAQKEIRLAEAALAKNDYSTFDAHARAAWGYESRAYPDVQKTAKDVVNGVIFYLALLLPFAYFTERLLFGFADLKRQLAAAFAIFLGIFGAFRFFHPAFHITMNPVIVFIAFTMLALSVLVTVLVTNRFEEQLKALNRSMSGVHKVDIGRMSIAAAAFSLGISNMRRRKARTFLTCVTLILLTFTVLSFTSIVQTMRFNKVPAPGKPRYNGLMLRTAMWEPLQEPAYRLLKDEFGETRAVAPRAWFFGTSPGEQTFMTLKRNDKVFDAKGICGFTPEERRVTHPEEALIRGRWFRHSDRYTMIIPGAIAKALEITEEDVGKAKVTFSGVEYTVIGIVDNDKFKKITDLDREPLTPVDFILMQKLTQQGKTMGEAGFRE
;
A
#
# COMPACT_ATOMS: atom_id res chain seq x y z
N MET A 1 -31.30 6.38 73.25
CA MET A 1 -30.08 5.54 73.31
C MET A 1 -29.93 4.52 72.16
N SER A 2 -30.86 4.42 71.20
CA SER A 2 -30.77 3.49 70.06
C SER A 2 -30.17 4.10 68.78
N VAL A 3 -30.23 5.42 68.60
CA VAL A 3 -29.75 6.10 67.37
C VAL A 3 -28.23 6.35 67.38
N LEU A 4 -27.61 6.52 68.57
CA LEU A 4 -26.16 6.71 68.70
C LEU A 4 -25.35 5.42 68.48
N ARG A 5 -25.96 4.24 68.71
CA ARG A 5 -25.30 2.94 68.51
C ARG A 5 -25.29 2.51 67.04
N ALA A 6 -26.29 2.88 66.25
CA ALA A 6 -26.36 2.56 64.82
C ALA A 6 -25.38 3.42 63.99
N THR A 7 -25.25 4.70 64.32
CA THR A 7 -24.31 5.62 63.65
C THR A 7 -22.84 5.30 63.96
N SER A 8 -22.54 4.87 65.19
CA SER A 8 -21.19 4.44 65.57
C SER A 8 -20.78 3.12 64.90
N LEU A 9 -21.72 2.20 64.66
CA LEU A 9 -21.45 0.92 63.99
C LEU A 9 -21.22 1.10 62.48
N ILE A 10 -21.95 2.01 61.84
CA ILE A 10 -21.75 2.34 60.41
C ILE A 10 -20.43 3.08 60.20
N PHE A 11 -20.05 4.00 61.11
CA PHE A 11 -18.74 4.66 61.06
C PHE A 11 -17.58 3.68 61.28
N LEU A 12 -17.73 2.70 62.18
CA LEU A 12 -16.70 1.68 62.42
C LEU A 12 -16.53 0.72 61.23
N ILE A 13 -17.63 0.35 60.55
CA ILE A 13 -17.60 -0.47 59.33
C ILE A 13 -17.00 0.32 58.16
N PHE A 14 -17.29 1.62 58.06
CA PHE A 14 -16.64 2.50 57.06
C PHE A 14 -15.15 2.71 57.36
N PHE A 15 -14.74 2.81 58.62
CA PHE A 15 -13.32 2.96 59.00
C PHE A 15 -12.53 1.64 58.83
N LEU A 16 -13.13 0.48 59.10
CA LEU A 16 -12.54 -0.83 58.82
C LEU A 16 -12.47 -1.16 57.32
N ALA A 17 -13.39 -0.61 56.52
CA ALA A 17 -13.35 -0.72 55.05
C ALA A 17 -12.40 0.29 54.40
N THR A 18 -12.07 1.42 55.05
CA THR A 18 -11.14 2.43 54.52
C THR A 18 -9.70 2.26 55.01
N THR A 19 -9.47 1.61 56.15
CA THR A 19 -8.10 1.28 56.63
C THR A 19 -7.51 0.00 56.01
N THR A 20 -8.33 -0.80 55.30
CA THR A 20 -7.85 -1.93 54.50
C THR A 20 -7.58 -1.56 53.03
N ALA A 21 -7.81 -0.31 52.62
CA ALA A 21 -7.65 0.16 51.24
C ALA A 21 -6.32 0.90 50.95
N LEU A 22 -5.37 0.92 51.89
CA LEU A 22 -4.03 1.51 51.72
C LEU A 22 -2.93 0.56 52.23
N ALA A 23 -3.00 -0.69 51.83
CA ALA A 23 -1.83 -1.54 51.69
C ALA A 23 -2.05 -2.32 50.40
N ALA A 24 -1.25 -2.03 49.36
CA ALA A 24 -1.20 -2.90 48.20
C ALA A 24 -0.91 -4.31 48.73
N GLU A 25 -1.87 -5.22 48.58
CA GLU A 25 -1.71 -6.61 49.00
C GLU A 25 -0.52 -7.17 48.23
N GLN A 26 0.65 -7.21 48.88
CA GLN A 26 1.86 -7.73 48.26
C GLN A 26 1.54 -9.16 47.83
N THR A 27 1.57 -9.41 46.51
CA THR A 27 1.36 -10.72 45.95
C THR A 27 2.28 -11.68 46.69
N LYS A 28 1.72 -12.62 47.48
CA LYS A 28 2.52 -13.56 48.26
C LYS A 28 3.25 -14.49 47.30
N VAL A 29 4.49 -14.16 46.96
CA VAL A 29 5.36 -14.99 46.12
C VAL A 29 6.10 -15.98 47.01
N ASP A 30 6.11 -17.25 46.61
CA ASP A 30 6.89 -18.31 47.26
C ASP A 30 8.36 -17.86 47.42
N PRO A 31 8.95 -17.91 48.64
CA PRO A 31 10.34 -17.55 48.89
C PRO A 31 11.36 -18.27 47.98
N ALA A 32 11.10 -19.52 47.61
CA ALA A 32 11.98 -20.27 46.70
C ALA A 32 11.92 -19.68 45.28
N LEU A 33 10.72 -19.39 44.79
CA LEU A 33 10.50 -18.74 43.50
C LEU A 33 11.10 -17.33 43.45
N ALA A 34 10.98 -16.56 44.54
CA ALA A 34 11.59 -15.24 44.65
C ALA A 34 13.14 -15.31 44.63
N ARG A 35 13.74 -16.32 45.25
CA ARG A 35 15.20 -16.56 45.18
C ARG A 35 15.63 -16.90 43.75
N ASP A 36 14.86 -17.72 43.05
CA ASP A 36 15.14 -18.06 41.65
C ASP A 36 15.10 -16.81 40.75
N TYR A 37 14.10 -15.94 40.90
CA TYR A 37 14.01 -14.70 40.11
C TYR A 37 15.21 -13.78 40.35
N ARG A 38 15.61 -13.57 41.62
CA ARG A 38 16.79 -12.77 41.96
C ARG A 38 18.07 -13.37 41.39
N THR A 39 18.18 -14.69 41.38
CA THR A 39 19.34 -15.40 40.82
C THR A 39 19.41 -15.20 39.31
N LEU A 40 18.33 -15.50 38.57
CA LEU A 40 18.29 -15.37 37.11
C LEU A 40 18.48 -13.91 36.65
N ALA A 41 17.80 -12.96 37.30
CA ALA A 41 17.93 -11.55 36.97
C ALA A 41 19.32 -10.98 37.36
N GLY A 42 19.92 -11.47 38.43
CA GLY A 42 21.27 -11.10 38.88
C GLY A 42 22.38 -11.62 37.95
N GLU A 43 22.13 -12.71 37.24
CA GLU A 43 23.08 -13.24 36.25
C GLU A 43 23.19 -12.36 35.01
N VAL A 44 22.17 -11.58 34.64
CA VAL A 44 22.19 -10.73 33.42
C VAL A 44 23.24 -9.63 33.55
N ARG A 45 24.24 -9.64 32.64
CA ARG A 45 25.35 -8.68 32.64
C ARG A 45 25.22 -7.65 31.52
N ALA A 46 25.15 -6.38 31.91
CA ALA A 46 25.15 -5.24 30.97
C ALA A 46 26.39 -5.23 30.05
N ALA A 47 27.56 -5.62 30.57
CA ALA A 47 28.80 -5.68 29.82
C ALA A 47 28.72 -6.66 28.63
N ASN A 48 28.15 -7.87 28.83
CA ASN A 48 28.01 -8.87 27.78
C ASN A 48 27.07 -8.40 26.66
N LEU A 49 25.95 -7.77 27.04
CA LEU A 49 24.98 -7.21 26.09
C LEU A 49 25.65 -6.10 25.27
N ALA A 50 26.30 -5.15 25.93
CA ALA A 50 26.99 -4.04 25.26
C ALA A 50 28.14 -4.51 24.37
N GLU A 51 28.92 -5.51 24.80
CA GLU A 51 30.00 -6.11 24.01
C GLU A 51 29.46 -6.78 22.75
N THR A 52 28.36 -7.54 22.87
CA THR A 52 27.72 -8.19 21.72
C THR A 52 27.22 -7.15 20.71
N ILE A 53 26.51 -6.12 21.19
CA ILE A 53 25.99 -5.05 20.33
C ILE A 53 27.14 -4.30 19.64
N ARG A 54 28.18 -3.92 20.37
CA ARG A 54 29.37 -3.26 19.81
C ARG A 54 30.09 -4.14 18.79
N THR A 55 30.27 -5.42 19.09
CA THR A 55 30.98 -6.35 18.18
C THR A 55 30.21 -6.54 16.88
N LEU A 56 28.88 -6.70 16.95
CA LEU A 56 28.05 -6.89 15.77
C LEU A 56 27.93 -5.59 14.96
N SER A 57 27.82 -4.44 15.60
CA SER A 57 27.67 -3.14 14.91
C SER A 57 29.00 -2.49 14.49
N ALA A 58 30.14 -3.10 14.80
CA ALA A 58 31.45 -2.62 14.36
C ALA A 58 31.74 -2.86 12.87
N GLN A 59 30.95 -3.71 12.20
CA GLN A 59 31.10 -3.97 10.76
C GLN A 59 30.30 -2.94 9.96
N ASP A 60 30.79 -2.59 8.76
CA ASP A 60 30.14 -1.60 7.89
C ASP A 60 28.67 -1.95 7.58
N SER A 61 28.39 -3.22 7.25
CA SER A 61 27.02 -3.67 6.93
C SER A 61 26.79 -5.14 7.30
N ARG A 62 25.72 -5.37 8.07
CA ARG A 62 25.16 -6.72 8.32
C ARG A 62 23.93 -7.05 7.48
N VAL A 63 23.73 -6.37 6.35
CA VAL A 63 22.72 -6.83 5.37
C VAL A 63 23.05 -8.26 4.95
N ALA A 64 22.05 -9.16 4.93
CA ALA A 64 22.27 -10.54 4.53
C ALA A 64 22.93 -10.62 3.14
N GLY A 65 24.02 -11.38 3.05
CA GLY A 65 24.88 -11.50 1.86
C GLY A 65 26.05 -10.50 1.77
N TYR A 66 26.17 -9.55 2.72
CA TYR A 66 27.34 -8.69 2.89
C TYR A 66 28.35 -9.30 3.89
N PRO A 67 29.65 -8.97 3.79
CA PRO A 67 30.69 -9.54 4.65
C PRO A 67 30.45 -9.37 6.16
N GLY A 68 29.83 -8.26 6.60
CA GLY A 68 29.54 -8.05 8.02
C GLY A 68 28.46 -9.01 8.56
N CYS A 69 27.55 -9.48 7.71
CA CYS A 69 26.58 -10.52 8.09
C CYS A 69 27.27 -11.88 8.22
N ASP A 70 28.23 -12.21 7.34
CA ASP A 70 29.05 -13.42 7.47
C ASP A 70 29.91 -13.39 8.76
N ALA A 71 30.45 -12.21 9.11
CA ALA A 71 31.16 -12.02 10.37
C ALA A 71 30.24 -12.23 11.60
N ALA A 72 28.99 -11.74 11.54
CA ALA A 72 27.99 -11.98 12.57
C ALA A 72 27.60 -13.45 12.68
N PHE A 73 27.43 -14.14 11.55
CA PHE A 73 27.26 -15.60 11.51
C PHE A 73 28.39 -16.32 12.26
N HIS A 74 29.65 -16.01 11.94
CA HIS A 74 30.81 -16.61 12.61
C HIS A 74 30.85 -16.27 14.11
N TYR A 75 30.47 -15.04 14.48
CA TYR A 75 30.35 -14.62 15.87
C TYR A 75 29.31 -15.47 16.62
N VAL A 76 28.12 -15.68 16.04
CA VAL A 76 27.05 -16.48 16.63
C VAL A 76 27.47 -17.94 16.81
N VAL A 77 28.02 -18.58 15.77
CA VAL A 77 28.51 -19.97 15.86
C VAL A 77 29.54 -20.11 16.96
N ARG A 78 30.49 -19.17 17.04
CA ARG A 78 31.51 -19.16 18.09
C ARG A 78 30.87 -19.00 19.47
N LYS A 79 29.95 -18.05 19.66
CA LYS A 79 29.28 -17.83 20.95
C LYS A 79 28.42 -19.02 21.39
N PHE A 80 27.71 -19.67 20.48
CA PHE A 80 26.96 -20.90 20.78
C PHE A 80 27.89 -22.01 21.29
N LYS A 81 29.06 -22.17 20.67
CA LYS A 81 30.09 -23.13 21.11
C LYS A 81 30.74 -22.74 22.43
N GLU A 82 31.09 -21.46 22.63
CA GLU A 82 31.67 -20.93 23.88
C GLU A 82 30.72 -21.09 25.06
N ILE A 83 29.42 -20.88 24.85
CA ILE A 83 28.37 -21.14 25.85
C ILE A 83 28.27 -22.64 26.15
N GLY A 84 28.62 -23.51 25.19
CA GLY A 84 28.55 -24.95 25.31
C GLY A 84 27.18 -25.52 24.94
N LEU A 85 26.50 -24.93 23.94
CA LEU A 85 25.27 -25.51 23.40
C LEU A 85 25.56 -26.84 22.67
N ASP A 86 24.64 -27.79 22.79
CA ASP A 86 24.74 -29.10 22.16
C ASP A 86 24.21 -29.00 20.71
N ASN A 87 24.66 -29.87 19.81
CA ASN A 87 24.18 -29.96 18.42
C ASN A 87 24.14 -28.60 17.68
N VAL A 88 25.24 -27.84 17.70
CA VAL A 88 25.31 -26.59 16.95
C VAL A 88 25.28 -26.88 15.44
N THR A 89 24.15 -26.65 14.77
CA THR A 89 23.99 -26.86 13.32
C THR A 89 24.00 -25.55 12.55
N VAL A 90 24.44 -25.62 11.29
CA VAL A 90 24.45 -24.49 10.36
C VAL A 90 23.74 -24.91 9.10
N GLU A 91 22.77 -24.12 8.67
CA GLU A 91 21.91 -24.40 7.53
C GLU A 91 22.02 -23.29 6.49
N PRO A 92 22.65 -23.55 5.33
CA PRO A 92 22.80 -22.56 4.28
C PRO A 92 21.52 -22.45 3.42
N PHE A 93 21.15 -21.22 3.08
CA PHE A 93 20.11 -20.93 2.09
C PHE A 93 20.57 -19.81 1.15
N LYS A 94 19.81 -19.55 0.07
CA LYS A 94 20.19 -18.58 -0.95
C LYS A 94 19.32 -17.33 -0.89
N VAL A 95 19.96 -16.17 -0.85
CA VAL A 95 19.30 -14.86 -0.83
C VAL A 95 19.69 -14.05 -2.07
N ALA A 96 18.75 -13.29 -2.62
CA ALA A 96 19.03 -12.34 -3.69
C ALA A 96 19.33 -10.97 -3.07
N VAL A 97 20.49 -10.40 -3.38
CA VAL A 97 20.99 -9.20 -2.69
C VAL A 97 21.54 -8.20 -3.71
N PRO A 98 21.25 -6.90 -3.59
CA PRO A 98 21.91 -5.88 -4.39
C PRO A 98 23.28 -5.58 -3.76
N VAL A 99 24.36 -5.97 -4.44
CA VAL A 99 25.74 -5.89 -3.90
C VAL A 99 26.44 -4.63 -4.40
N ASP A 100 26.81 -3.72 -3.50
CA ASP A 100 27.66 -2.56 -3.80
C ASP A 100 29.09 -3.01 -4.14
N LYS A 101 29.47 -2.95 -5.43
CA LYS A 101 30.85 -3.18 -5.91
C LYS A 101 31.62 -1.88 -6.12
N GLY A 102 31.04 -0.77 -5.70
CA GLY A 102 31.64 0.55 -5.69
C GLY A 102 30.94 1.55 -6.58
N ALA A 103 30.86 2.78 -6.06
CA ALA A 103 30.43 3.96 -6.78
C ALA A 103 31.37 5.14 -6.49
N THR A 104 31.63 5.95 -7.50
CA THR A 104 32.54 7.09 -7.43
C THR A 104 31.99 8.27 -8.20
N LEU A 105 32.28 9.47 -7.70
CA LEU A 105 32.09 10.74 -8.41
C LEU A 105 33.46 11.34 -8.71
N GLU A 106 33.69 11.66 -9.98
CA GLU A 106 34.92 12.29 -10.47
C GLU A 106 34.63 13.75 -10.86
N ILE A 107 35.39 14.69 -10.30
CA ILE A 107 35.32 16.13 -10.60
C ILE A 107 36.71 16.74 -10.57
N ASN A 108 37.14 17.43 -11.63
CA ASN A 108 38.46 18.09 -11.72
C ASN A 108 39.65 17.18 -11.31
N GLY A 109 39.59 15.89 -11.63
CA GLY A 109 40.62 14.90 -11.27
C GLY A 109 40.57 14.39 -9.83
N LYS A 110 39.67 14.91 -8.97
CA LYS A 110 39.40 14.37 -7.64
C LYS A 110 38.30 13.32 -7.70
N VAL A 111 38.43 12.27 -6.88
CA VAL A 111 37.49 11.16 -6.80
C VAL A 111 36.87 11.14 -5.40
N HIS A 112 35.55 11.19 -5.33
CA HIS A 112 34.77 11.06 -4.10
C HIS A 112 34.05 9.71 -4.07
N ARG A 113 33.98 9.09 -2.89
CA ARG A 113 33.23 7.84 -2.70
C ARG A 113 31.73 8.15 -2.68
N LEU A 114 30.96 7.38 -3.43
CA LEU A 114 29.51 7.36 -3.35
C LEU A 114 29.04 5.99 -2.85
N TYR A 115 27.87 5.96 -2.23
CA TYR A 115 27.21 4.73 -1.79
C TYR A 115 25.84 4.62 -2.48
N PRO A 116 25.58 3.60 -3.29
CA PRO A 116 24.28 3.45 -3.94
C PRO A 116 23.18 3.13 -2.93
N LEU A 117 22.01 3.75 -3.07
CA LEU A 117 20.85 3.46 -2.22
C LEU A 117 20.16 2.13 -2.60
N TRP A 118 19.27 1.67 -1.71
CA TRP A 118 18.43 0.49 -1.92
C TRP A 118 17.64 0.60 -3.24
N PRO A 119 17.52 -0.50 -4.01
CA PRO A 119 16.85 -0.49 -5.31
C PRO A 119 15.40 -0.02 -5.27
N ASN A 120 14.96 0.64 -6.34
CA ASN A 120 13.54 0.85 -6.62
C ASN A 120 12.99 -0.48 -7.13
N LEU A 121 12.27 -1.22 -6.28
CA LEU A 121 11.91 -2.63 -6.51
C LEU A 121 13.13 -3.48 -6.94
N VAL A 122 13.29 -3.76 -8.25
CA VAL A 122 14.45 -4.48 -8.81
C VAL A 122 15.51 -3.57 -9.42
N ARG A 123 15.20 -2.30 -9.72
CA ARG A 123 16.12 -1.38 -10.42
C ARG A 123 17.14 -0.80 -9.43
N THR A 124 18.38 -1.25 -9.54
CA THR A 124 19.51 -0.78 -8.71
C THR A 124 20.04 0.57 -9.22
N SER A 125 20.92 1.24 -8.47
CA SER A 125 21.64 2.44 -8.94
C SER A 125 22.82 2.13 -9.87
N GLN A 126 22.88 0.91 -10.44
CA GLN A 126 23.92 0.54 -11.39
C GLN A 126 23.86 1.41 -12.65
N LEU A 127 25.04 1.82 -13.12
CA LEU A 127 25.24 2.64 -14.30
C LEU A 127 26.01 1.86 -15.38
N PRO A 128 25.95 2.30 -16.66
CA PRO A 128 26.83 1.79 -17.70
C PRO A 128 28.31 1.91 -17.33
N LYS A 129 29.17 1.06 -17.92
CA LYS A 129 30.63 1.07 -17.66
C LYS A 129 31.30 2.42 -17.90
N ALA A 130 30.83 3.19 -18.89
CA ALA A 130 31.32 4.54 -19.16
C ALA A 130 30.95 5.56 -18.06
N GLY A 131 30.02 5.22 -17.17
CA GLY A 131 29.40 6.13 -16.24
C GLY A 131 28.36 7.04 -16.90
N ILE A 132 27.87 7.99 -16.12
CA ILE A 132 27.04 9.10 -16.60
C ILE A 132 27.75 10.42 -16.31
N GLN A 133 27.53 11.40 -17.16
CA GLN A 133 28.09 12.74 -17.03
C GLN A 133 26.98 13.79 -17.09
N GLY A 134 27.10 14.83 -16.26
CA GLY A 134 26.18 15.96 -16.22
C GLY A 134 26.68 17.11 -15.33
N PRO A 135 26.12 18.32 -15.48
CA PRO A 135 26.39 19.43 -14.56
C PRO A 135 25.89 19.12 -13.15
N LEU A 136 26.66 19.50 -12.13
CA LEU A 136 26.31 19.32 -10.71
C LEU A 136 25.54 20.53 -10.17
N ILE A 137 24.30 20.31 -9.71
CA ILE A 137 23.44 21.34 -9.12
C ILE A 137 23.19 20.98 -7.66
N TYR A 138 23.26 21.96 -6.75
CA TYR A 138 22.81 21.78 -5.37
C TYR A 138 21.44 22.45 -5.19
N ALA A 139 20.42 21.64 -4.88
CA ALA A 139 19.05 22.10 -4.77
C ALA A 139 18.45 21.86 -3.37
N HIS A 140 19.28 21.89 -2.32
CA HIS A 140 18.87 21.80 -0.92
C HIS A 140 17.86 20.66 -0.65
N SER A 141 16.62 21.01 -0.28
CA SER A 141 15.57 20.05 0.04
C SER A 141 14.85 19.46 -1.18
N GLY A 142 15.08 20.01 -2.37
CA GLY A 142 14.45 19.57 -3.62
C GLY A 142 13.10 20.23 -3.88
N LYS A 143 12.81 21.39 -3.28
CA LYS A 143 11.61 22.17 -3.63
C LYS A 143 11.75 22.72 -5.04
N LEU A 144 10.63 22.93 -5.72
CA LEU A 144 10.63 23.49 -7.08
C LEU A 144 11.35 24.85 -7.16
N SER A 145 11.11 25.73 -6.18
CA SER A 145 11.78 27.03 -6.10
C SER A 145 13.31 26.95 -5.97
N GLU A 146 13.85 25.83 -5.49
CA GLU A 146 15.29 25.60 -5.32
C GLU A 146 15.96 25.17 -6.64
N PHE A 147 15.17 24.85 -7.67
CA PHE A 147 15.63 24.57 -9.04
C PHE A 147 15.55 25.79 -9.96
N ASP A 148 14.87 26.86 -9.55
CA ASP A 148 14.64 28.04 -10.40
C ASP A 148 15.97 28.67 -10.84
N GLY A 149 16.06 29.01 -12.13
CA GLY A 149 17.25 29.56 -12.77
C GLY A 149 18.28 28.52 -13.22
N TYR A 150 18.16 27.25 -12.82
CA TYR A 150 19.03 26.17 -13.28
C TYR A 150 18.46 25.42 -14.49
N LYS A 151 19.33 24.86 -15.34
CA LYS A 151 18.91 23.87 -16.33
C LYS A 151 19.04 22.47 -15.75
N VAL A 152 17.93 21.90 -15.26
CA VAL A 152 17.94 20.60 -14.55
C VAL A 152 18.02 19.41 -15.50
N GLU A 153 17.49 19.53 -16.71
CA GLU A 153 17.51 18.45 -17.69
C GLU A 153 18.96 18.01 -18.01
N GLY A 154 19.26 16.73 -17.76
CA GLY A 154 20.57 16.14 -17.98
C GLY A 154 21.59 16.36 -16.85
N SER A 155 21.20 17.04 -15.77
CA SER A 155 22.04 17.35 -14.61
C SER A 155 22.17 16.19 -13.62
N ILE A 156 23.10 16.35 -12.67
CA ILE A 156 23.28 15.51 -11.49
C ILE A 156 22.98 16.41 -10.29
N VAL A 157 22.00 16.03 -9.47
CA VAL A 157 21.49 16.90 -8.41
C VAL A 157 21.96 16.40 -7.05
N LEU A 158 22.57 17.30 -6.29
CA LEU A 158 22.91 17.13 -4.88
C LEU A 158 21.75 17.65 -4.03
N LEU A 159 21.27 16.85 -3.09
CA LEU A 159 20.14 17.16 -2.21
C LEU A 159 20.45 16.79 -0.75
N ASP A 160 19.78 17.45 0.18
CA ASP A 160 19.77 17.07 1.59
C ASP A 160 18.93 15.79 1.75
N PHE A 161 19.42 14.81 2.54
CA PHE A 161 18.72 13.54 2.70
C PHE A 161 17.34 13.70 3.37
N ASN A 162 17.18 14.63 4.31
CA ASN A 162 15.91 14.86 4.99
C ASN A 162 14.98 15.78 4.16
N SER A 163 14.59 15.29 2.98
CA SER A 163 13.79 15.99 1.97
C SER A 163 12.37 15.42 1.80
N GLY A 164 11.96 14.43 2.59
CA GLY A 164 10.68 13.76 2.41
C GLY A 164 10.55 13.17 1.00
N ALA A 165 9.46 13.52 0.29
CA ALA A 165 9.21 13.14 -1.11
C ALA A 165 9.64 14.20 -2.15
N GLU A 166 10.13 15.38 -1.72
CA GLU A 166 10.45 16.51 -2.62
C GLU A 166 11.60 16.20 -3.59
N TRP A 167 12.48 15.26 -3.22
CA TRP A 167 13.56 14.81 -4.10
C TRP A 167 13.07 14.28 -5.46
N LEU A 168 11.81 13.85 -5.57
CA LEU A 168 11.18 13.42 -6.84
C LEU A 168 11.08 14.54 -7.88
N ASN A 169 11.17 15.81 -7.46
CA ASN A 169 11.18 16.95 -8.37
C ASN A 169 12.43 16.94 -9.28
N ALA A 170 13.59 16.47 -8.78
CA ALA A 170 14.81 16.37 -9.58
C ALA A 170 14.65 15.46 -10.83
N PRO A 171 14.28 14.16 -10.70
CA PRO A 171 14.08 13.30 -11.86
C PRO A 171 12.88 13.74 -12.73
N ARG A 172 11.84 14.33 -12.13
CA ARG A 172 10.69 14.89 -12.86
C ARG A 172 11.10 16.02 -13.81
N LEU A 173 12.06 16.87 -13.41
CA LEU A 173 12.64 17.93 -14.22
C LEU A 173 13.79 17.45 -15.14
N GLY A 174 14.07 16.15 -15.16
CA GLY A 174 15.04 15.53 -16.08
C GLY A 174 16.46 15.32 -15.53
N ALA A 175 16.66 15.36 -14.21
CA ALA A 175 17.95 14.98 -13.62
C ALA A 175 18.29 13.50 -13.90
N LYS A 176 19.56 13.22 -14.25
CA LYS A 176 20.07 11.87 -14.54
C LYS A 176 20.36 11.05 -13.28
N ALA A 177 20.67 11.72 -12.17
CA ALA A 177 20.96 11.08 -10.89
C ALA A 177 20.76 12.05 -9.73
N VAL A 178 20.50 11.48 -8.56
CA VAL A 178 20.36 12.21 -7.29
C VAL A 178 21.43 11.72 -6.31
N ILE A 179 22.12 12.65 -5.66
CA ILE A 179 23.10 12.39 -4.61
C ILE A 179 22.59 13.03 -3.33
N PHE A 180 22.36 12.22 -2.31
CA PHE A 180 21.93 12.67 -0.99
C PHE A 180 23.12 12.90 -0.07
N ILE A 181 23.15 14.08 0.54
CA ILE A 181 24.12 14.45 1.55
C ILE A 181 23.69 13.86 2.88
N GLU A 182 24.63 13.19 3.55
CA GLU A 182 24.50 12.76 4.94
C GLU A 182 24.03 13.91 5.86
N PRO A 183 22.88 13.77 6.54
CA PRO A 183 22.37 14.77 7.47
C PRO A 183 23.03 14.62 8.85
N ASP A 184 22.86 15.60 9.74
CA ASP A 184 23.32 15.47 11.14
C ASP A 184 22.51 14.45 11.95
N THR A 185 21.21 14.34 11.66
CA THR A 185 20.29 13.39 12.27
C THR A 185 19.24 12.99 11.25
N THR A 186 18.73 11.76 11.31
CA THR A 186 17.63 11.32 10.43
C THR A 186 16.69 10.36 11.15
N MET A 187 15.65 9.91 10.47
CA MET A 187 14.69 8.93 10.96
C MET A 187 14.31 7.95 9.84
N ARG A 188 13.82 6.77 10.23
CA ARG A 188 13.40 5.72 9.31
C ARG A 188 12.43 6.21 8.24
N GLY A 189 11.47 7.07 8.61
CA GLY A 189 10.51 7.63 7.64
C GLY A 189 11.17 8.36 6.46
N GLU A 190 12.30 9.04 6.69
CA GLU A 190 13.07 9.68 5.62
C GLU A 190 13.73 8.63 4.71
N ALA A 191 14.30 7.58 5.29
CA ALA A 191 14.90 6.46 4.57
C ALA A 191 13.87 5.69 3.72
N GLU A 192 12.69 5.44 4.26
CA GLU A 192 11.58 4.78 3.57
C GLU A 192 11.06 5.62 2.39
N ALA A 193 11.16 6.95 2.45
CA ALA A 193 10.80 7.85 1.36
C ALA A 193 11.83 7.90 0.22
N LYS A 194 13.06 7.39 0.40
CA LYS A 194 14.13 7.46 -0.62
C LYS A 194 14.17 6.28 -1.60
N PHE A 195 13.27 5.31 -1.48
CA PHE A 195 13.07 4.24 -2.47
C PHE A 195 11.59 4.02 -2.77
N ILE A 196 11.32 3.53 -3.99
CA ILE A 196 9.97 3.49 -4.58
C ILE A 196 9.53 2.04 -4.76
N SER A 197 8.22 1.80 -4.64
CA SER A 197 7.60 0.48 -4.79
C SER A 197 7.61 -0.07 -6.22
N ILE A 198 7.91 0.74 -7.24
CA ILE A 198 7.97 0.33 -8.65
C ILE A 198 9.39 0.44 -9.22
N PRO A 199 9.74 -0.29 -10.29
CA PRO A 199 11.12 -0.39 -10.75
C PRO A 199 11.56 0.77 -11.66
N ILE A 200 11.46 1.98 -11.15
CA ILE A 200 11.80 3.22 -11.87
C ILE A 200 13.31 3.45 -11.92
N SER A 201 13.82 3.84 -13.09
CA SER A 201 15.26 4.03 -13.35
C SER A 201 15.72 5.42 -12.91
N ILE A 202 15.97 5.56 -11.60
CA ILE A 202 16.53 6.79 -10.99
C ILE A 202 17.75 6.39 -10.16
N PRO A 203 18.97 6.55 -10.69
CA PRO A 203 20.20 6.34 -9.94
C PRO A 203 20.26 7.28 -8.73
N ARG A 204 20.38 6.69 -7.54
CA ARG A 204 20.39 7.39 -6.26
C ARG A 204 21.61 6.99 -5.46
N PHE A 205 22.31 7.98 -4.92
CA PHE A 205 23.55 7.82 -4.18
C PHE A 205 23.51 8.58 -2.85
N TRP A 206 24.32 8.13 -1.91
CA TRP A 206 24.61 8.76 -0.64
C TRP A 206 26.08 9.19 -0.65
N ILE A 207 26.37 10.37 -0.09
CA ILE A 207 27.72 10.89 0.10
C ILE A 207 27.90 11.36 1.54
N SER A 208 29.11 11.16 2.08
CA SER A 208 29.45 11.63 3.42
C SER A 208 29.36 13.15 3.51
N LYS A 209 29.01 13.69 4.69
CA LYS A 209 28.90 15.14 4.89
C LYS A 209 30.24 15.85 4.64
N ALA A 210 31.35 15.21 5.00
CA ALA A 210 32.70 15.72 4.79
C ALA A 210 33.05 15.84 3.30
N ASP A 211 32.75 14.81 2.50
CA ASP A 211 33.02 14.84 1.06
C ASP A 211 32.09 15.81 0.33
N ALA A 212 30.83 15.90 0.77
CA ALA A 212 29.81 16.77 0.20
C ALA A 212 30.16 18.26 0.31
N ALA A 213 30.81 18.70 1.39
CA ALA A 213 31.13 20.11 1.62
C ALA A 213 31.90 20.74 0.45
N SER A 214 32.86 19.99 -0.11
CA SER A 214 33.63 20.43 -1.29
C SER A 214 32.77 20.52 -2.55
N LEU A 215 31.82 19.60 -2.74
CA LEU A 215 30.90 19.58 -3.87
C LEU A 215 29.85 20.69 -3.78
N GLN A 216 29.34 20.98 -2.58
CA GLN A 216 28.42 22.09 -2.34
C GLN A 216 29.08 23.43 -2.69
N ALA A 217 30.33 23.64 -2.25
CA ALA A 217 31.08 24.86 -2.57
C ALA A 217 31.31 25.02 -4.08
N LEU A 218 31.57 23.92 -4.79
CA LEU A 218 31.76 23.92 -6.24
C LEU A 218 30.44 24.14 -7.00
N ALA A 219 29.33 23.62 -6.49
CA ALA A 219 27.99 23.80 -7.08
C ALA A 219 27.46 25.24 -6.92
N ALA A 220 27.93 25.98 -5.91
CA ALA A 220 27.54 27.38 -5.66
C ALA A 220 28.15 28.39 -6.64
N VAL A 221 29.05 27.98 -7.54
CA VAL A 221 29.66 28.85 -8.55
C VAL A 221 28.71 29.04 -9.73
N ASN A 222 28.63 30.24 -10.31
CA ASN A 222 27.73 30.61 -11.43
C ASN A 222 27.75 29.67 -12.65
N ARG A 223 28.75 28.78 -12.80
CA ARG A 223 28.77 27.71 -13.79
C ARG A 223 28.89 26.36 -13.08
N PRO A 224 27.81 25.55 -13.08
CA PRO A 224 27.83 24.19 -12.54
C PRO A 224 28.97 23.36 -13.14
N PRO A 225 29.87 22.78 -12.32
CA PRO A 225 30.92 21.92 -12.84
C PRO A 225 30.33 20.62 -13.38
N VAL A 226 30.97 20.06 -14.41
CA VAL A 226 30.57 18.77 -14.96
C VAL A 226 31.22 17.65 -14.15
N VAL A 227 30.41 16.69 -13.70
CA VAL A 227 30.87 15.53 -12.92
C VAL A 227 30.56 14.24 -13.63
N THR A 228 31.40 13.23 -13.38
CA THR A 228 31.21 11.88 -13.91
C THR A 228 30.97 10.89 -12.77
N ILE A 229 29.87 10.15 -12.83
CA ILE A 229 29.53 9.12 -11.85
C ILE A 229 29.71 7.73 -12.47
N LYS A 230 30.38 6.84 -11.76
CA LYS A 230 30.46 5.41 -12.07
C LYS A 230 29.87 4.63 -10.90
N CYS A 231 29.11 3.58 -11.17
CA CYS A 231 28.53 2.72 -10.14
C CYS A 231 28.32 1.30 -10.65
N ARG A 232 28.72 0.31 -9.86
CA ARG A 232 28.42 -1.10 -10.10
C ARG A 232 27.68 -1.69 -8.90
N MET A 233 26.41 -2.03 -9.11
CA MET A 233 25.55 -2.62 -8.07
C MET A 233 24.67 -3.74 -8.64
N PRO A 234 25.25 -4.91 -8.98
CA PRO A 234 24.49 -6.03 -9.51
C PRO A 234 23.65 -6.71 -8.42
N TRP A 235 22.56 -7.34 -8.84
CA TRP A 235 21.91 -8.36 -8.03
C TRP A 235 22.73 -9.65 -8.06
N GLU A 236 23.00 -10.20 -6.89
CA GLU A 236 23.74 -11.45 -6.77
C GLU A 236 23.01 -12.44 -5.85
N ARG A 237 23.15 -13.72 -6.19
CA ARG A 237 22.67 -14.82 -5.36
C ARG A 237 23.75 -15.17 -4.35
N ARG A 238 23.61 -14.72 -3.11
CA ARG A 238 24.54 -14.97 -2.00
C ARG A 238 24.02 -16.09 -1.10
N THR A 239 24.91 -16.69 -0.32
CA THR A 239 24.53 -17.67 0.71
C THR A 239 24.33 -16.93 2.02
N ALA A 240 23.24 -17.22 2.71
CA ALA A 240 23.01 -16.82 4.11
C ALA A 240 22.83 -18.09 4.95
N TYR A 241 22.86 -17.95 6.27
CA TYR A 241 22.93 -19.10 7.19
C TYR A 241 21.95 -18.95 8.34
N ASN A 242 21.25 -20.04 8.70
CA ASN A 242 20.61 -20.16 10.00
C ASN A 242 21.51 -21.00 10.90
N VAL A 243 21.59 -20.63 12.18
CA VAL A 243 22.40 -21.35 13.18
C VAL A 243 21.48 -21.82 14.28
N SER A 244 21.51 -23.11 14.60
CA SER A 244 20.75 -23.65 15.73
C SER A 244 21.67 -24.27 16.78
N GLY A 245 21.22 -24.31 18.03
CA GLY A 245 21.92 -24.98 19.13
C GLY A 245 20.94 -25.36 20.24
N VAL A 246 21.26 -26.42 20.99
CA VAL A 246 20.31 -27.08 21.89
C VAL A 246 20.82 -27.07 23.34
N ILE A 247 19.91 -26.84 24.28
CA ILE A 247 20.09 -27.19 25.69
C ILE A 247 19.12 -28.32 26.03
N PRO A 248 19.60 -29.53 26.35
CA PRO A 248 18.73 -30.65 26.68
C PRO A 248 18.00 -30.41 28.00
N GLY A 249 16.73 -30.79 28.04
CA GLY A 249 15.92 -30.71 29.26
C GLY A 249 16.36 -31.73 30.32
N THR A 250 16.31 -31.32 31.58
CA THR A 250 16.71 -32.17 32.72
C THR A 250 15.58 -32.97 33.33
N ASP A 251 14.32 -32.58 33.11
CA ASP A 251 13.16 -33.24 33.71
C ASP A 251 12.73 -34.46 32.87
N PRO A 252 12.61 -35.67 33.45
CA PRO A 252 12.25 -36.88 32.70
C PRO A 252 10.91 -36.80 31.94
N LYS A 253 9.94 -36.02 32.45
CA LYS A 253 8.62 -35.83 31.85
C LYS A 253 8.62 -34.69 30.82
N LEU A 254 9.35 -33.61 31.10
CA LEU A 254 9.32 -32.40 30.27
C LEU A 254 10.40 -32.36 29.18
N LYS A 255 11.49 -33.14 29.30
CA LYS A 255 12.63 -33.09 28.37
C LYS A 255 12.29 -33.30 26.90
N ASN A 256 11.23 -34.03 26.60
CA ASN A 256 10.78 -34.27 25.22
C ASN A 256 9.97 -33.10 24.64
N GLN A 257 9.52 -32.16 25.48
CA GLN A 257 8.84 -30.94 25.07
C GLN A 257 9.88 -29.90 24.68
N ILE A 258 9.82 -29.43 23.44
CA ILE A 258 10.79 -28.49 22.85
C ILE A 258 10.19 -27.08 22.83
N ILE A 259 10.96 -26.13 23.33
CA ILE A 259 10.68 -24.69 23.22
C ILE A 259 11.77 -24.07 22.35
N ILE A 260 11.36 -23.40 21.28
CA ILE A 260 12.29 -22.69 20.39
C ILE A 260 12.36 -21.24 20.84
N ILE A 261 13.57 -20.73 21.06
CA ILE A 261 13.86 -19.31 21.26
C ILE A 261 14.65 -18.84 20.04
N GLU A 262 14.11 -17.88 19.33
CA GLU A 262 14.67 -17.40 18.07
C GLU A 262 15.00 -15.90 18.14
N SER A 263 16.03 -15.48 17.42
CA SER A 263 16.31 -14.07 17.13
C SER A 263 17.14 -13.96 15.86
N TYR A 264 17.11 -12.82 15.18
CA TYR A 264 17.87 -12.59 13.95
C TYR A 264 19.16 -11.80 14.21
N TYR A 265 20.16 -11.97 13.33
CA TYR A 265 21.47 -11.31 13.47
C TYR A 265 21.83 -10.38 12.31
N ASP A 266 21.05 -10.37 11.22
CA ASP A 266 21.21 -9.41 10.12
C ASP A 266 20.68 -8.02 10.49
N SER A 267 21.01 -7.04 9.66
CA SER A 267 20.52 -5.66 9.75
C SER A 267 20.03 -5.16 8.39
N THR A 268 19.45 -3.96 8.36
CA THR A 268 19.11 -3.26 7.12
C THR A 268 19.50 -1.79 7.18
N SER A 269 19.68 -1.22 5.99
CA SER A 269 19.83 0.21 5.76
C SER A 269 19.36 0.55 4.35
N VAL A 270 18.83 1.76 4.18
CA VAL A 270 18.59 2.34 2.85
C VAL A 270 19.89 2.50 2.05
N VAL A 271 21.05 2.50 2.72
CA VAL A 271 22.38 2.40 2.10
C VAL A 271 22.94 1.00 2.40
N PRO A 272 22.82 0.02 1.49
CA PRO A 272 23.09 -1.39 1.80
C PRO A 272 24.51 -1.68 2.30
N SER A 273 25.49 -0.86 1.91
CA SER A 273 26.89 -0.96 2.35
C SER A 273 27.16 -0.31 3.72
N LEU A 274 26.21 0.43 4.28
CA LEU A 274 26.29 1.09 5.60
C LEU A 274 25.07 0.70 6.44
N ALA A 275 25.12 -0.47 7.06
CA ALA A 275 24.07 -1.03 7.91
C ALA A 275 24.64 -1.58 9.23
N PRO A 276 25.09 -0.73 10.16
CA PRO A 276 25.70 -1.20 11.41
C PRO A 276 24.70 -1.97 12.29
N GLY A 277 23.44 -1.54 12.37
CA GLY A 277 22.34 -2.33 12.93
C GLY A 277 22.40 -2.54 14.45
N ALA A 278 22.73 -1.53 15.26
CA ALA A 278 22.90 -1.73 16.69
C ALA A 278 21.59 -2.06 17.44
N GLU A 279 20.48 -1.39 17.09
CA GLU A 279 19.13 -1.70 17.58
C GLU A 279 18.74 -3.13 17.18
N SER A 280 18.95 -3.51 15.91
CA SER A 280 18.67 -4.87 15.42
C SER A 280 19.44 -5.97 16.16
N ALA A 281 20.58 -5.66 16.79
CA ALA A 281 21.38 -6.63 17.55
C ALA A 281 20.85 -6.92 18.96
N CYS A 282 19.91 -6.10 19.48
CA CYS A 282 19.45 -6.20 20.87
C CYS A 282 18.73 -7.52 21.18
N GLY A 283 17.93 -8.03 20.24
CA GLY A 283 17.28 -9.34 20.34
C GLY A 283 18.31 -10.47 20.47
N LEU A 284 19.28 -10.53 19.56
CA LEU A 284 20.33 -11.56 19.56
C LEU A 284 21.23 -11.48 20.80
N ALA A 285 21.60 -10.26 21.22
CA ALA A 285 22.38 -10.05 22.43
C ALA A 285 21.64 -10.62 23.66
N SER A 286 20.34 -10.36 23.76
CA SER A 286 19.49 -10.92 24.82
C SER A 286 19.39 -12.44 24.71
N MET A 287 19.23 -12.99 23.51
CA MET A 287 19.17 -14.45 23.29
C MET A 287 20.45 -15.15 23.74
N LEU A 288 21.62 -14.62 23.38
CA LEU A 288 22.92 -15.17 23.78
C LEU A 288 23.10 -15.14 25.30
N GLU A 289 22.66 -14.06 25.95
CA GLU A 289 22.71 -13.96 27.41
C GLU A 289 21.74 -14.93 28.08
N LEU A 290 20.52 -15.11 27.54
CA LEU A 290 19.58 -16.13 28.00
C LEU A 290 20.15 -17.55 27.84
N ALA A 291 20.78 -17.86 26.71
CA ALA A 291 21.42 -19.14 26.47
C ALA A 291 22.52 -19.43 27.49
N ARG A 292 23.36 -18.43 27.81
CA ARG A 292 24.39 -18.52 28.87
C ARG A 292 23.77 -18.83 30.23
N ILE A 293 22.71 -18.10 30.60
CA ILE A 293 22.01 -18.28 31.89
C ILE A 293 21.41 -19.69 31.99
N TYR A 294 20.72 -20.16 30.94
CA TYR A 294 20.07 -21.47 30.95
C TYR A 294 21.03 -22.64 30.79
N LYS A 295 22.22 -22.45 30.21
CA LYS A 295 23.25 -23.50 30.25
C LYS A 295 23.79 -23.66 31.67
N LYS A 296 23.99 -22.55 32.41
CA LYS A 296 24.39 -22.56 33.83
C LYS A 296 23.28 -23.09 34.75
N HIS A 297 22.03 -22.81 34.41
CA HIS A 297 20.84 -23.25 35.14
C HIS A 297 19.91 -24.07 34.22
N PRO A 298 20.26 -25.34 33.93
CA PRO A 298 19.52 -26.15 32.97
C PRO A 298 18.00 -26.16 33.19
N PRO A 299 17.19 -26.01 32.12
CA PRO A 299 15.74 -26.06 32.19
C PRO A 299 15.20 -27.50 32.30
N GLY A 300 13.92 -27.64 32.64
CA GLY A 300 13.24 -28.94 32.65
C GLY A 300 12.92 -29.43 31.23
N ARG A 301 12.49 -28.52 30.36
CA ARG A 301 12.26 -28.73 28.92
C ARG A 301 13.54 -28.57 28.09
N THR A 302 13.54 -29.16 26.91
CA THR A 302 14.60 -28.92 25.92
C THR A 302 14.40 -27.58 25.24
N VAL A 303 15.47 -26.80 25.08
CA VAL A 303 15.44 -25.48 24.45
C VAL A 303 16.27 -25.49 23.19
N TRP A 304 15.69 -25.05 22.08
CA TRP A 304 16.39 -24.84 20.82
C TRP A 304 16.57 -23.34 20.62
N PHE A 305 17.82 -22.90 20.59
CA PHE A 305 18.18 -21.54 20.20
C PHE A 305 18.39 -21.50 18.70
N ILE A 306 17.70 -20.61 18.00
CA ILE A 306 17.85 -20.43 16.56
C ILE A 306 18.23 -18.97 16.29
N ALA A 307 19.37 -18.76 15.65
CA ALA A 307 19.78 -17.47 15.15
C ALA A 307 19.53 -17.43 13.64
N THR A 308 18.60 -16.60 13.18
CA THR A 308 18.24 -16.49 11.76
C THR A 308 18.94 -15.31 11.07
N SER A 309 19.08 -15.40 9.75
CA SER A 309 19.54 -14.31 8.90
C SER A 309 18.44 -13.89 7.92
N ALA A 310 18.60 -12.75 7.25
CA ALA A 310 17.69 -12.27 6.22
C ALA A 310 16.28 -11.99 6.75
N HIS A 311 16.15 -11.57 8.01
CA HIS A 311 14.92 -11.05 8.59
C HIS A 311 14.40 -9.87 7.77
N TYR A 312 15.28 -8.92 7.44
CA TYR A 312 14.91 -7.73 6.68
C TYR A 312 14.63 -7.98 5.19
N GLN A 313 14.85 -9.19 4.69
CA GLN A 313 14.55 -9.62 3.32
C GLN A 313 13.26 -10.45 3.28
N SER A 314 12.17 -9.87 3.81
CA SER A 314 10.86 -10.53 3.93
C SER A 314 10.91 -11.80 4.79
N LEU A 315 11.56 -11.76 5.95
CA LEU A 315 11.63 -12.89 6.89
C LEU A 315 12.19 -14.17 6.24
N GLN A 316 13.18 -14.03 5.34
CA GLN A 316 13.58 -15.16 4.50
C GLN A 316 14.23 -16.29 5.30
N GLY A 317 15.07 -16.00 6.30
CA GLY A 317 15.73 -17.04 7.10
C GLY A 317 14.75 -17.99 7.77
N ILE A 318 13.74 -17.46 8.48
CA ILE A 318 12.75 -18.29 9.15
C ILE A 318 11.86 -19.03 8.13
N ARG A 319 11.52 -18.42 7.00
CA ARG A 319 10.71 -19.09 5.97
C ARG A 319 11.45 -20.29 5.36
N GLU A 320 12.74 -20.14 5.07
CA GLU A 320 13.58 -21.23 4.58
C GLU A 320 13.76 -22.31 5.65
N TYR A 321 13.98 -21.93 6.92
CA TYR A 321 14.08 -22.87 8.03
C TYR A 321 12.82 -23.74 8.17
N ILE A 322 11.63 -23.12 8.13
CA ILE A 322 10.36 -23.83 8.19
C ILE A 322 10.20 -24.74 6.96
N ASP A 323 10.48 -24.25 5.75
CA ASP A 323 10.28 -25.04 4.52
C ASP A 323 11.17 -26.29 4.47
N CYS A 324 12.43 -26.17 4.92
CA CYS A 324 13.38 -27.28 5.01
C CYS A 324 12.90 -28.34 6.01
N HIS A 325 12.38 -27.93 7.16
CA HIS A 325 11.97 -28.84 8.22
C HIS A 325 10.49 -29.23 8.20
N LEU A 326 9.68 -28.65 7.30
CA LEU A 326 8.23 -28.82 7.33
C LEU A 326 7.81 -30.29 7.31
N ASN A 327 8.47 -31.10 6.47
CA ASN A 327 8.20 -32.54 6.35
C ASN A 327 8.61 -33.34 7.61
N GLU A 328 9.55 -32.82 8.39
CA GLU A 328 10.04 -33.42 9.64
C GLU A 328 9.16 -33.03 10.82
N PHE A 329 8.64 -31.80 10.82
CA PHE A 329 7.78 -31.25 11.88
C PHE A 329 6.31 -31.63 11.71
N GLN A 330 5.88 -31.97 10.49
CA GLN A 330 4.49 -32.35 10.21
C GLN A 330 4.12 -33.69 10.88
N HIS A 331 3.02 -33.71 11.63
CA HIS A 331 2.52 -34.96 12.21
C HIS A 331 1.91 -35.88 11.15
N PRO A 332 2.05 -37.21 11.28
CA PRO A 332 1.46 -38.17 10.34
C PRO A 332 -0.06 -38.00 10.23
N GLY A 333 -0.55 -37.87 8.99
CA GLY A 333 -1.98 -37.75 8.71
C GLY A 333 -2.74 -39.05 8.95
N ALA A 334 -4.07 -39.00 8.88
CA ALA A 334 -4.91 -40.20 9.02
C ALA A 334 -4.51 -41.30 8.01
N GLY A 335 -4.16 -40.93 6.78
CA GLY A 335 -3.69 -41.87 5.76
C GLY A 335 -2.36 -42.57 6.10
N ASP A 336 -1.42 -41.88 6.74
CA ASP A 336 -0.15 -42.50 7.19
C ASP A 336 -0.37 -43.47 8.33
N LYS A 337 -1.28 -43.15 9.25
CA LYS A 337 -1.69 -44.06 10.33
C LYS A 337 -2.35 -45.31 9.78
N VAL A 338 -3.20 -45.16 8.76
CA VAL A 338 -3.85 -46.26 8.04
C VAL A 338 -2.83 -47.12 7.29
N LYS A 339 -1.87 -46.52 6.58
CA LYS A 339 -0.76 -47.26 5.92
C LYS A 339 0.09 -48.04 6.92
N ALA A 340 0.44 -47.43 8.04
CA ALA A 340 1.18 -48.10 9.12
C ALA A 340 0.40 -49.29 9.68
N TRP A 341 -0.90 -49.11 9.91
CA TRP A 341 -1.78 -50.19 10.34
C TRP A 341 -1.85 -51.33 9.30
N PHE A 342 -2.07 -51.01 8.01
CA PHE A 342 -2.08 -52.01 6.94
C PHE A 342 -0.76 -52.78 6.83
N SER A 343 0.39 -52.10 6.96
CA SER A 343 1.70 -52.75 6.91
C SER A 343 1.95 -53.73 8.06
N ARG A 344 1.25 -53.57 9.19
CA ARG A 344 1.33 -54.48 10.35
C ARG A 344 0.36 -55.66 10.26
N VAL A 345 -0.72 -55.51 9.50
CA VAL A 345 -1.84 -56.47 9.48
C VAL A 345 -1.81 -57.37 8.23
N ILE A 346 -1.19 -56.94 7.12
CA ILE A 346 -1.10 -57.72 5.88
C ILE A 346 0.29 -58.38 5.73
N PRO A 347 0.40 -59.72 5.73
CA PRO A 347 1.66 -60.42 5.48
C PRO A 347 2.19 -60.11 4.06
N GLY A 348 3.46 -59.70 3.94
CA GLY A 348 4.13 -59.45 2.66
C GLY A 348 4.22 -57.97 2.23
N VAL A 349 3.61 -57.05 2.97
CA VAL A 349 3.73 -55.60 2.75
C VAL A 349 4.97 -55.07 3.50
N LYS A 350 5.75 -54.17 2.88
CA LYS A 350 6.91 -53.53 3.53
C LYS A 350 6.45 -52.77 4.79
N ASP A 351 7.14 -52.99 5.90
CA ASP A 351 6.86 -52.33 7.19
C ASP A 351 6.96 -50.80 7.05
N TYR A 352 5.86 -50.10 7.36
CA TYR A 352 5.77 -48.65 7.26
C TYR A 352 5.90 -48.04 8.65
N GLN A 353 7.10 -47.55 8.96
CA GLN A 353 7.37 -46.89 10.24
C GLN A 353 6.79 -45.46 10.26
N LEU A 354 5.88 -45.24 11.20
CA LEU A 354 5.34 -43.90 11.50
C LEU A 354 6.47 -42.97 11.96
N ARG A 355 6.58 -41.82 11.28
CA ARG A 355 7.48 -40.75 11.68
C ARG A 355 7.08 -40.22 13.07
N LYS A 356 8.08 -40.01 13.92
CA LYS A 356 7.91 -39.38 15.24
C LYS A 356 8.53 -37.97 15.15
N PRO A 357 7.72 -36.94 14.81
CA PRO A 357 8.23 -35.58 14.72
C PRO A 357 8.68 -35.08 16.10
N PRO A 358 9.62 -34.11 16.16
CA PRO A 358 9.97 -33.43 17.40
C PRO A 358 8.74 -32.75 17.99
N GLN A 359 8.55 -32.85 19.31
CA GLN A 359 7.40 -32.26 19.99
C GLN A 359 7.66 -30.78 20.29
N ILE A 360 7.49 -29.92 19.30
CA ILE A 360 7.65 -28.46 19.43
C ILE A 360 6.37 -27.87 20.02
N TYR A 361 6.45 -27.30 21.22
CA TYR A 361 5.29 -26.73 21.92
C TYR A 361 5.10 -25.24 21.62
N LEU A 362 6.19 -24.49 21.55
CA LEU A 362 6.18 -23.04 21.40
C LEU A 362 7.40 -22.58 20.63
N PHE A 363 7.19 -21.62 19.73
CA PHE A 363 8.25 -20.84 19.11
C PHE A 363 8.16 -19.41 19.63
N ALA A 364 9.24 -18.90 20.22
CA ALA A 364 9.32 -17.58 20.82
C ALA A 364 10.44 -16.75 20.15
N GLY A 365 10.07 -15.85 19.25
CA GLY A 365 10.99 -14.89 18.65
C GLY A 365 11.32 -13.73 19.61
N LEU A 366 12.55 -13.23 19.58
CA LEU A 366 13.02 -12.08 20.33
C LEU A 366 13.36 -10.95 19.37
N ASP A 367 12.48 -9.96 19.30
CA ASP A 367 12.65 -8.77 18.47
C ASP A 367 12.65 -7.52 19.36
N LEU A 368 13.80 -7.30 20.01
CA LEU A 368 13.98 -6.27 21.03
C LEU A 368 14.71 -5.05 20.48
N SER A 369 14.37 -3.89 21.01
CA SER A 369 15.05 -2.61 20.82
C SER A 369 15.34 -1.96 22.17
N SER A 370 16.20 -0.95 22.19
CA SER A 370 16.76 -0.41 23.43
C SER A 370 16.07 0.85 23.95
N GLN A 371 15.25 1.51 23.13
CA GLN A 371 14.70 2.83 23.45
C GLN A 371 13.65 2.81 24.57
N THR A 372 13.03 1.66 24.83
CA THR A 372 12.06 1.48 25.91
C THR A 372 12.43 0.33 26.83
N LYS A 373 11.80 0.28 28.01
CA LYS A 373 12.02 -0.76 29.04
C LYS A 373 10.98 -1.89 28.96
N SER A 374 9.95 -1.71 28.14
CA SER A 374 8.75 -2.53 28.12
C SER A 374 8.81 -3.58 27.02
N VAL A 375 8.37 -4.80 27.34
CA VAL A 375 8.30 -5.93 26.42
C VAL A 375 6.85 -6.40 26.32
N GLY A 376 6.40 -6.75 25.12
CA GLY A 376 5.08 -7.33 24.91
C GLY A 376 5.15 -8.69 24.26
N ILE A 377 4.13 -9.52 24.49
CA ILE A 377 3.94 -10.80 23.79
C ILE A 377 2.95 -10.62 22.64
N PHE A 378 3.33 -11.04 21.44
CA PHE A 378 2.54 -10.90 20.22
C PHE A 378 2.48 -12.24 19.47
N TYR A 379 1.33 -12.58 18.89
CA TYR A 379 1.17 -13.80 18.08
C TYR A 379 1.17 -13.52 16.57
N LYS A 380 1.01 -12.25 16.19
CA LYS A 380 1.01 -11.79 14.80
C LYS A 380 1.54 -10.35 14.68
N GLY A 381 1.84 -9.95 13.46
CA GLY A 381 2.26 -8.60 13.06
C GLY A 381 1.59 -8.21 11.74
N TYR A 382 2.24 -7.33 10.97
CA TYR A 382 1.72 -6.83 9.69
C TYR A 382 2.25 -7.58 8.46
N PHE A 383 3.16 -8.54 8.61
CA PHE A 383 3.71 -9.26 7.45
C PHE A 383 2.67 -10.18 6.81
N TYR A 384 2.07 -11.07 7.59
CA TYR A 384 0.93 -11.87 7.13
C TYR A 384 -0.41 -11.33 7.62
N ASP A 385 -0.46 -10.59 8.73
CA ASP A 385 -1.69 -10.07 9.37
C ASP A 385 -2.85 -11.08 9.29
N THR A 386 -2.60 -12.25 9.85
CA THR A 386 -3.53 -13.37 9.79
C THR A 386 -4.85 -13.06 10.50
N ARG A 387 -5.92 -13.78 10.12
CA ARG A 387 -7.26 -13.73 10.72
C ARG A 387 -7.27 -13.68 12.26
N GLU A 388 -8.22 -12.95 12.86
CA GLU A 388 -8.27 -12.70 14.31
C GLU A 388 -8.75 -13.91 15.15
N ASP A 389 -9.52 -14.83 14.58
CA ASP A 389 -10.07 -16.00 15.30
C ASP A 389 -9.03 -17.02 15.79
N ILE A 390 -7.76 -16.93 15.33
CA ILE A 390 -6.68 -17.77 15.89
C ILE A 390 -6.17 -17.25 17.25
N GLN A 391 -6.55 -16.04 17.66
CA GLN A 391 -6.15 -15.42 18.94
C GLN A 391 -6.38 -16.34 20.14
N ASN A 392 -7.48 -17.09 20.14
CA ASN A 392 -7.83 -18.03 21.21
C ASN A 392 -6.72 -19.08 21.48
N LYS A 393 -5.92 -19.44 20.46
CA LYS A 393 -4.81 -20.40 20.60
C LYS A 393 -3.63 -19.85 21.42
N PHE A 394 -3.58 -18.52 21.59
CA PHE A 394 -2.48 -17.78 22.23
C PHE A 394 -2.94 -17.04 23.50
N SER A 395 -4.25 -16.91 23.72
CA SER A 395 -4.81 -16.13 24.83
C SER A 395 -4.29 -16.57 26.20
N ASP A 396 -4.24 -17.89 26.46
CA ASP A 396 -3.80 -18.41 27.75
C ASP A 396 -2.32 -18.20 28.02
N ILE A 397 -1.44 -18.35 27.02
CA ILE A 397 0.00 -18.15 27.21
C ILE A 397 0.31 -16.69 27.53
N ALA A 398 -0.36 -15.76 26.86
CA ALA A 398 -0.19 -14.33 27.13
C ALA A 398 -0.70 -13.94 28.52
N ARG A 399 -1.88 -14.47 28.91
CA ARG A 399 -2.44 -14.29 30.25
C ARG A 399 -1.49 -14.80 31.34
N VAL A 400 -0.94 -16.01 31.18
CA VAL A 400 0.01 -16.59 32.14
C VAL A 400 1.30 -15.78 32.22
N CYS A 401 1.82 -15.27 31.09
CA CYS A 401 3.00 -14.40 31.10
C CYS A 401 2.74 -13.09 31.83
N ARG A 402 1.56 -12.49 31.66
CA ARG A 402 1.15 -11.29 32.38
C ARG A 402 1.05 -11.53 33.89
N GLU A 403 0.33 -12.58 34.31
CA GLU A 403 0.22 -12.98 35.73
C GLU A 403 1.59 -13.29 36.37
N ASN A 404 2.51 -13.90 35.63
CA ASN A 404 3.86 -14.14 36.13
C ASN A 404 4.72 -12.87 36.18
N THR A 405 4.49 -11.90 35.29
CA THR A 405 5.14 -10.59 35.37
C THR A 405 4.77 -9.88 36.68
N GLU A 406 3.53 -9.99 37.15
CA GLU A 406 3.11 -9.41 38.43
C GLU A 406 3.95 -9.95 39.60
N LYS A 407 4.20 -11.27 39.62
CA LYS A 407 5.05 -11.93 40.61
C LYS A 407 6.52 -11.49 40.49
N ILE A 408 7.02 -11.36 39.26
CA ILE A 408 8.41 -10.95 39.00
C ILE A 408 8.63 -9.50 39.44
N GLY A 409 7.71 -8.59 39.09
CA GLY A 409 7.76 -7.18 39.48
C GLY A 409 7.70 -6.98 40.99
N ALA A 410 6.90 -7.78 41.70
CA ALA A 410 6.87 -7.78 43.16
C ALA A 410 8.22 -8.14 43.81
N VAL A 411 9.04 -8.97 43.15
CA VAL A 411 10.35 -9.40 43.65
C VAL A 411 11.50 -8.49 43.20
N LEU A 412 11.46 -8.01 41.96
CA LEU A 412 12.52 -7.20 41.35
C LEU A 412 12.30 -5.69 41.50
N GLY A 413 11.14 -5.24 41.99
CA GLY A 413 10.88 -3.84 42.32
C GLY A 413 10.55 -2.97 41.11
N PHE A 414 9.77 -3.47 40.14
CA PHE A 414 9.27 -2.68 39.01
C PHE A 414 7.75 -2.84 38.87
N ASP A 415 7.11 -1.86 38.23
CA ASP A 415 5.68 -1.88 37.91
C ASP A 415 5.39 -2.88 36.77
N PRO A 416 4.70 -4.00 37.02
CA PRO A 416 4.41 -5.02 36.02
C PRO A 416 3.61 -4.49 34.83
N ALA A 417 2.65 -3.59 35.07
CA ALA A 417 1.76 -3.06 34.04
C ALA A 417 2.51 -2.15 33.05
N LYS A 418 3.61 -1.54 33.47
CA LYS A 418 4.48 -0.72 32.61
C LYS A 418 5.59 -1.53 31.93
N ALA A 419 6.01 -2.63 32.53
CA ALA A 419 7.12 -3.45 32.03
C ALA A 419 6.68 -4.51 31.02
N PHE A 420 5.45 -5.03 31.12
CA PHE A 420 4.95 -6.07 30.24
C PHE A 420 3.59 -5.73 29.61
N ALA A 421 3.47 -5.94 28.30
CA ALA A 421 2.23 -5.77 27.56
C ALA A 421 1.68 -7.11 27.04
N ASP A 422 0.40 -7.37 27.30
CA ASP A 422 -0.32 -8.47 26.68
C ASP A 422 -0.83 -8.02 25.31
N GLY A 423 -0.07 -8.29 24.25
CA GLY A 423 -0.42 -8.01 22.87
C GLY A 423 -1.25 -9.12 22.20
N VAL A 424 -1.77 -10.08 22.97
CA VAL A 424 -2.69 -11.10 22.46
C VAL A 424 -4.11 -10.80 22.93
N ASN A 425 -4.30 -10.47 24.20
CA ASN A 425 -5.60 -10.19 24.79
C ASN A 425 -5.86 -8.68 24.86
N PRO A 426 -7.07 -8.20 24.51
CA PRO A 426 -7.39 -6.77 24.56
C PRO A 426 -7.62 -6.28 25.99
N ILE A 427 -6.57 -6.22 26.80
CA ILE A 427 -6.64 -5.74 28.18
C ILE A 427 -6.95 -4.24 28.19
N ALA A 428 -7.95 -3.83 28.97
CA ALA A 428 -8.45 -2.45 29.02
C ALA A 428 -8.86 -1.88 27.64
N GLY A 429 -9.23 -2.75 26.69
CA GLY A 429 -9.59 -2.35 25.32
C GLY A 429 -8.41 -2.02 24.41
N LYS A 430 -7.16 -2.20 24.86
CA LYS A 430 -5.95 -2.01 24.05
C LYS A 430 -5.75 -3.21 23.12
N ASN A 431 -5.96 -3.02 21.82
CA ASN A 431 -5.54 -3.99 20.81
C ASN A 431 -4.00 -4.04 20.68
N TRP A 432 -3.46 -5.13 20.14
CA TRP A 432 -2.03 -5.36 19.90
C TRP A 432 -1.36 -4.24 19.10
N ARG A 433 -2.09 -3.63 18.16
CA ARG A 433 -1.64 -2.50 17.33
C ARG A 433 -1.27 -1.28 18.16
N ASN A 434 -1.95 -1.03 19.29
CA ASN A 434 -1.67 0.13 20.14
C ASN A 434 -0.30 0.07 20.82
N PHE A 435 0.31 -1.11 20.97
CA PHE A 435 1.60 -1.24 21.65
C PHE A 435 2.79 -0.96 20.73
N ILE A 436 2.58 -0.89 19.40
CA ILE A 436 3.65 -0.70 18.41
C ILE A 436 3.23 0.44 17.48
N PRO A 437 3.93 1.60 17.51
CA PRO A 437 3.54 2.81 16.78
C PRO A 437 3.86 2.75 15.27
N GLY A 438 3.85 1.56 14.66
CA GLY A 438 4.18 1.32 13.26
C GLY A 438 3.86 -0.11 12.81
N LYS A 439 4.01 -0.37 11.51
CA LYS A 439 3.73 -1.68 10.92
C LYS A 439 4.95 -2.60 11.01
N ILE A 440 5.02 -3.42 12.06
CA ILE A 440 6.12 -4.36 12.29
C ILE A 440 5.90 -5.71 11.59
N ALA A 441 6.98 -6.35 11.15
CA ALA A 441 6.99 -7.74 10.70
C ALA A 441 7.73 -8.61 11.72
N LEU A 442 7.21 -9.80 12.04
CA LEU A 442 7.80 -10.69 13.05
C LEU A 442 8.04 -12.09 12.48
N ASP A 443 9.19 -12.70 12.77
CA ASP A 443 9.53 -14.05 12.28
C ASP A 443 8.55 -15.13 12.75
N ALA A 444 7.99 -14.96 13.95
CA ALA A 444 6.96 -15.87 14.47
C ALA A 444 5.67 -15.87 13.63
N GLU A 445 5.41 -14.84 12.81
CA GLU A 445 4.25 -14.84 11.91
C GLU A 445 4.34 -15.98 10.88
N ALA A 446 5.54 -16.30 10.39
CA ALA A 446 5.76 -17.42 9.47
C ALA A 446 5.47 -18.76 10.14
N VAL A 447 5.82 -18.90 11.43
CA VAL A 447 5.56 -20.08 12.25
C VAL A 447 4.06 -20.24 12.53
N THR A 448 3.40 -19.15 12.93
CA THR A 448 1.95 -19.12 13.16
C THR A 448 1.19 -19.44 11.88
N GLN A 449 1.61 -18.87 10.76
CA GLN A 449 1.04 -19.19 9.45
C GLN A 449 1.20 -20.67 9.09
N ALA A 450 2.32 -21.31 9.44
CA ALA A 450 2.53 -22.74 9.20
C ALA A 450 1.65 -23.67 10.03
N GLY A 451 0.82 -23.13 10.95
CA GLY A 451 -0.08 -23.88 11.82
C GLY A 451 0.47 -24.15 13.23
N ALA A 452 1.68 -23.68 13.52
CA ALA A 452 2.33 -23.83 14.82
C ALA A 452 2.03 -22.66 15.77
N ARG A 453 2.39 -22.81 17.05
CA ARG A 453 2.25 -21.74 18.05
C ARG A 453 3.49 -20.84 18.03
N GLY A 454 3.47 -19.82 17.18
CA GLY A 454 4.48 -18.76 17.12
C GLY A 454 4.07 -17.54 17.96
N ILE A 455 4.96 -17.11 18.87
CA ILE A 455 4.87 -15.84 19.58
C ILE A 455 6.17 -15.06 19.40
N SER A 456 6.11 -13.75 19.55
CA SER A 456 7.28 -12.88 19.63
C SER A 456 7.22 -12.02 20.87
N PHE A 457 8.35 -11.92 21.57
CA PHE A 457 8.58 -10.91 22.58
C PHE A 457 9.21 -9.70 21.91
N VAL A 458 8.49 -8.59 21.95
CA VAL A 458 8.81 -7.37 21.18
C VAL A 458 8.86 -6.18 22.13
N SER A 459 9.85 -5.30 21.98
CA SER A 459 9.86 -4.05 22.74
C SER A 459 8.70 -3.16 22.32
N THR A 460 7.93 -2.67 23.29
CA THR A 460 6.71 -1.89 23.04
C THR A 460 6.94 -0.39 23.19
N ASP A 461 6.02 0.41 22.67
CA ASP A 461 6.08 1.88 22.64
C ASP A 461 7.36 2.42 21.96
N ASP A 462 7.89 1.72 20.94
CA ASP A 462 9.09 2.14 20.21
C ASP A 462 8.83 2.21 18.70
N ALA A 463 9.06 3.39 18.12
CA ALA A 463 9.00 3.60 16.68
C ALA A 463 10.23 3.08 15.93
N ARG A 464 11.30 2.63 16.61
CA ARG A 464 12.57 2.17 16.02
C ARG A 464 13.13 3.17 15.01
N ALA A 465 13.23 4.43 15.42
CA ALA A 465 13.46 5.56 14.52
C ALA A 465 14.78 5.49 13.73
N LEU A 466 15.79 4.78 14.23
CA LEU A 466 17.11 4.67 13.58
C LEU A 466 17.26 3.41 12.71
N VAL A 467 16.42 2.39 12.89
CA VAL A 467 16.46 1.17 12.07
C VAL A 467 16.26 1.53 10.59
N ASP A 468 17.01 0.85 9.71
CA ASP A 468 17.07 1.12 8.26
C ASP A 468 17.82 2.40 7.86
N THR A 469 18.61 2.95 8.78
CA THR A 469 19.48 4.11 8.53
C THR A 469 20.95 3.79 8.85
N PRO A 470 21.92 4.47 8.23
CA PRO A 470 23.33 4.37 8.62
C PRO A 470 23.62 4.78 10.08
N PHE A 471 22.69 5.48 10.76
CA PHE A 471 22.85 6.01 12.12
C PHE A 471 22.52 5.00 13.22
N ASP A 472 22.08 3.79 12.86
CA ASP A 472 21.82 2.70 13.80
C ASP A 472 23.13 2.11 14.36
N THR A 473 23.79 2.86 15.24
CA THR A 473 25.12 2.60 15.79
C THR A 473 25.06 2.34 17.30
N ALA A 474 26.10 1.69 17.84
CA ALA A 474 26.14 1.28 19.25
C ALA A 474 26.01 2.44 20.25
N ASP A 475 26.42 3.66 19.87
CA ASP A 475 26.37 4.85 20.73
C ASP A 475 24.93 5.31 21.00
N ASN A 476 23.99 4.97 20.13
CA ASN A 476 22.58 5.31 20.26
C ASN A 476 21.77 4.28 21.07
N VAL A 477 22.40 3.19 21.51
CA VAL A 477 21.74 2.08 22.19
C VAL A 477 21.72 2.28 23.71
N ASN A 478 20.53 2.24 24.30
CA ASN A 478 20.35 2.27 25.74
C ASN A 478 20.42 0.87 26.35
N VAL A 479 21.64 0.45 26.72
CA VAL A 479 21.91 -0.87 27.30
C VAL A 479 21.16 -1.09 28.62
N ALA A 480 20.93 -0.04 29.42
CA ALA A 480 20.26 -0.18 30.72
C ALA A 480 18.80 -0.63 30.57
N ASN A 481 18.11 -0.09 29.56
CA ASN A 481 16.76 -0.52 29.23
C ASN A 481 16.75 -1.98 28.76
N LEU A 482 17.67 -2.36 27.87
CA LEU A 482 17.78 -3.73 27.39
C LEU A 482 18.03 -4.72 28.54
N VAL A 483 18.90 -4.38 29.49
CA VAL A 483 19.14 -5.21 30.69
C VAL A 483 17.85 -5.49 31.46
N GLN A 484 16.98 -4.50 31.63
CA GLN A 484 15.69 -4.71 32.30
C GLN A 484 14.79 -5.66 31.51
N GLN A 485 14.71 -5.49 30.19
CA GLN A 485 13.96 -6.39 29.30
C GLN A 485 14.51 -7.83 29.38
N THR A 486 15.83 -8.02 29.27
CA THR A 486 16.47 -9.35 29.35
C THR A 486 16.25 -10.01 30.71
N ARG A 487 16.28 -9.25 31.83
CA ARG A 487 15.98 -9.75 33.17
C ARG A 487 14.56 -10.26 33.30
N LEU A 488 13.60 -9.49 32.79
CA LEU A 488 12.19 -9.89 32.75
C LEU A 488 12.03 -11.19 31.94
N LEU A 489 12.61 -11.25 30.74
CA LEU A 489 12.57 -12.43 29.88
C LEU A 489 13.23 -13.65 30.54
N ALA A 490 14.37 -13.48 31.22
CA ALA A 490 15.03 -14.57 31.95
C ALA A 490 14.11 -15.17 33.04
N CYS A 491 13.27 -14.36 33.68
CA CYS A 491 12.32 -14.85 34.66
C CYS A 491 11.04 -15.42 34.03
N LEU A 492 10.54 -14.85 32.93
CA LEU A 492 9.38 -15.37 32.20
C LEU A 492 9.67 -16.71 31.53
N PHE A 493 10.81 -16.84 30.84
CA PHE A 493 11.18 -18.09 30.21
C PHE A 493 11.40 -19.21 31.24
N ARG A 494 11.79 -18.91 32.49
CA ARG A 494 11.82 -19.94 33.55
C ARG A 494 10.48 -20.65 33.66
N HIS A 495 9.37 -19.92 33.61
CA HIS A 495 8.02 -20.51 33.72
C HIS A 495 7.72 -21.38 32.50
N ILE A 496 7.98 -20.84 31.31
CA ILE A 496 7.81 -21.58 30.04
C ILE A 496 8.65 -22.86 30.03
N LEU A 497 9.85 -22.83 30.60
CA LEU A 497 10.83 -23.92 30.52
C LEU A 497 10.79 -24.94 31.67
N ARG A 498 10.12 -24.63 32.80
CA ARG A 498 10.07 -25.51 33.98
C ARG A 498 8.66 -25.86 34.46
N ASP A 499 7.65 -25.02 34.26
CA ASP A 499 6.32 -25.25 34.84
C ASP A 499 5.63 -26.44 34.17
N THR A 500 4.83 -27.21 34.91
CA THR A 500 4.13 -28.38 34.36
C THR A 500 3.01 -27.96 33.39
N ASN A 501 2.73 -28.78 32.38
CA ASN A 501 1.55 -28.61 31.51
C ASN A 501 0.50 -29.70 31.73
N SER A 502 0.62 -30.49 32.80
CA SER A 502 -0.39 -31.51 33.14
C SER A 502 -1.71 -30.86 33.57
N PRO A 503 -2.84 -31.19 32.94
CA PRO A 503 -4.16 -30.71 33.35
C PRO A 503 -4.49 -31.05 34.81
N GLU A 504 -4.01 -32.21 35.28
CA GLU A 504 -4.30 -32.80 36.60
C GLU A 504 -3.60 -32.09 37.77
N ALA A 505 -2.55 -31.30 37.50
CA ALA A 505 -1.83 -30.60 38.57
C ALA A 505 -2.71 -29.47 39.14
N VAL A 506 -2.91 -29.39 40.46
CA VAL A 506 -3.74 -28.34 41.11
C VAL A 506 -2.86 -27.51 42.03
N GLY A 507 -3.03 -26.18 42.02
CA GLY A 507 -2.31 -25.27 42.93
C GLY A 507 -0.84 -24.99 42.59
N VAL A 508 -0.36 -25.42 41.43
CA VAL A 508 1.02 -25.17 40.96
C VAL A 508 1.04 -24.29 39.70
N PRO A 509 2.11 -23.51 39.45
CA PRO A 509 2.31 -22.79 38.20
C PRO A 509 2.22 -23.72 36.99
N LYS A 510 1.49 -23.29 35.94
CA LYS A 510 1.24 -24.09 34.74
C LYS A 510 1.74 -23.41 33.48
N PHE A 511 2.32 -24.21 32.60
CA PHE A 511 2.48 -23.88 31.19
C PHE A 511 1.18 -24.28 30.44
N PRO A 512 0.45 -23.33 29.84
CA PRO A 512 -0.93 -23.57 29.38
C PRO A 512 -1.04 -24.38 28.07
N ILE A 513 0.08 -24.76 27.46
CA ILE A 513 0.07 -25.51 26.20
C ILE A 513 0.28 -27.00 26.50
N SER A 514 -0.78 -27.79 26.32
CA SER A 514 -0.82 -29.24 26.58
C SER A 514 -0.43 -30.10 25.37
N GLU A 515 -0.60 -29.58 24.15
CA GLU A 515 -0.35 -30.32 22.91
C GLU A 515 0.75 -29.66 22.07
N PRO A 516 1.58 -30.45 21.36
CA PRO A 516 2.57 -29.91 20.44
C PRO A 516 1.92 -29.20 19.24
N SER A 517 2.70 -28.35 18.58
CA SER A 517 2.33 -27.64 17.35
C SER A 517 2.25 -28.60 16.16
N ASN A 518 1.33 -28.34 15.23
CA ASN A 518 1.18 -29.13 14.01
C ASN A 518 1.43 -28.29 12.77
N PHE A 519 2.58 -28.51 12.13
CA PHE A 519 2.98 -27.81 10.92
C PHE A 519 2.33 -28.42 9.68
N ALA A 520 1.82 -27.59 8.78
CA ALA A 520 1.24 -28.05 7.52
C ALA A 520 1.33 -27.01 6.38
N ARG A 521 1.41 -27.50 5.14
CA ARG A 521 1.37 -26.64 3.94
C ARG A 521 0.00 -25.97 3.74
N MET A 522 -1.07 -26.61 4.18
CA MET A 522 -2.45 -26.11 4.07
C MET A 522 -3.22 -26.50 5.33
N THR A 523 -3.98 -25.55 5.87
CA THR A 523 -4.95 -25.78 6.97
C THR A 523 -6.21 -24.97 6.72
N LEU A 524 -7.25 -25.18 7.54
CA LEU A 524 -8.48 -24.37 7.51
C LEU A 524 -8.26 -22.91 7.95
N GLN A 525 -7.23 -22.65 8.76
CA GLN A 525 -6.92 -21.34 9.35
C GLN A 525 -5.41 -21.06 9.18
N GLY A 526 -4.95 -20.92 7.93
CA GLY A 526 -3.55 -20.70 7.56
C GLY A 526 -2.93 -21.82 6.73
N GLY A 527 -1.61 -21.83 6.61
CA GLY A 527 -0.81 -22.83 5.93
C GLY A 527 0.47 -22.25 5.35
N PHE A 528 1.50 -23.08 5.18
CA PHE A 528 2.81 -22.67 4.65
C PHE A 528 2.97 -23.10 3.18
N ALA A 529 2.37 -22.36 2.25
CA ALA A 529 2.39 -22.72 0.84
C ALA A 529 3.72 -22.33 0.17
N ARG A 530 4.13 -23.12 -0.84
CA ARG A 530 5.28 -22.83 -1.70
C ARG A 530 4.80 -22.40 -3.08
N LEU A 531 5.22 -21.22 -3.51
CA LEU A 531 5.01 -20.73 -4.87
C LEU A 531 6.26 -21.02 -5.70
N GLN A 532 6.12 -21.81 -6.75
CA GLN A 532 7.21 -22.16 -7.65
C GLN A 532 6.78 -22.01 -9.10
N GLY A 533 7.73 -22.07 -10.02
CA GLY A 533 7.42 -21.88 -11.43
C GLY A 533 8.64 -21.67 -12.29
N GLN A 534 8.40 -21.26 -13.54
CA GLN A 534 9.44 -21.00 -14.53
C GLN A 534 9.20 -19.70 -15.27
N VAL A 535 10.27 -18.94 -15.52
CA VAL A 535 10.23 -17.71 -16.33
C VAL A 535 10.50 -18.06 -17.79
N LEU A 536 9.54 -17.74 -18.66
CA LEU A 536 9.51 -18.15 -20.05
C LEU A 536 9.33 -16.93 -20.98
N ILE A 537 9.88 -17.01 -22.18
CA ILE A 537 9.59 -16.07 -23.27
C ILE A 537 8.84 -16.80 -24.39
N LEU A 538 7.84 -16.13 -24.95
CA LEU A 538 7.13 -16.64 -26.12
C LEU A 538 8.00 -16.48 -27.37
N ASN A 539 8.24 -17.59 -28.07
CA ASN A 539 8.91 -17.59 -29.36
C ASN A 539 8.01 -18.26 -30.41
N LEU A 540 7.25 -17.45 -31.14
CA LEU A 540 6.30 -17.90 -32.15
C LEU A 540 6.94 -18.70 -33.30
N ARG A 541 8.26 -18.61 -33.50
CA ARG A 541 8.97 -19.44 -34.49
C ARG A 541 9.19 -20.88 -34.03
N LYS A 542 9.12 -21.13 -32.71
CA LYS A 542 9.33 -22.46 -32.11
C LYS A 542 8.03 -23.09 -31.61
N SER A 543 7.13 -22.30 -31.05
CA SER A 543 5.92 -22.79 -30.38
C SER A 543 4.87 -21.70 -30.24
N PHE A 544 3.60 -22.09 -30.25
CA PHE A 544 2.46 -21.21 -29.95
C PHE A 544 2.24 -21.04 -28.44
N ILE A 545 2.86 -21.88 -27.60
CA ILE A 545 2.90 -21.72 -26.14
C ILE A 545 4.29 -21.27 -25.69
N PRO A 546 4.41 -20.41 -24.65
CA PRO A 546 5.69 -20.03 -24.07
C PRO A 546 6.47 -21.26 -23.60
N ASN A 547 7.71 -21.43 -24.08
CA ASN A 547 8.52 -22.62 -23.79
C ASN A 547 10.02 -22.35 -23.67
N THR A 548 10.49 -21.13 -23.92
CA THR A 548 11.92 -20.81 -23.92
C THR A 548 12.30 -20.23 -22.55
N PRO A 549 13.18 -20.89 -21.77
CA PRO A 549 13.59 -20.41 -20.45
C PRO A 549 14.43 -19.13 -20.52
N VAL A 550 14.26 -18.25 -19.53
CA VAL A 550 15.04 -17.00 -19.44
C VAL A 550 15.85 -16.97 -18.13
N PRO A 551 17.08 -17.52 -18.12
CA PRO A 551 17.93 -17.49 -16.94
C PRO A 551 18.44 -16.07 -16.63
N GLY A 552 18.87 -15.87 -15.38
CA GLY A 552 19.35 -14.59 -14.87
C GLY A 552 18.25 -13.54 -14.66
N THR A 553 17.00 -13.98 -14.52
CA THR A 553 15.85 -13.14 -14.19
C THR A 553 15.65 -13.05 -12.66
N LEU A 554 15.14 -11.91 -12.23
CA LEU A 554 14.66 -11.67 -10.87
C LEU A 554 13.15 -11.86 -10.85
N VAL A 555 12.65 -12.60 -9.88
CA VAL A 555 11.21 -12.79 -9.63
C VAL A 555 10.88 -12.07 -8.33
N VAL A 556 9.75 -11.37 -8.35
CA VAL A 556 9.22 -10.59 -7.23
C VAL A 556 7.82 -11.08 -6.93
N VAL A 557 7.60 -11.51 -5.68
CA VAL A 557 6.28 -11.74 -5.13
C VAL A 557 5.90 -10.50 -4.33
N ARG A 558 4.88 -9.78 -4.79
CA ARG A 558 4.41 -8.56 -4.12
C ARG A 558 3.79 -8.90 -2.77
N HIS A 559 4.02 -8.03 -1.79
CA HIS A 559 3.32 -8.13 -0.50
C HIS A 559 1.80 -8.07 -0.71
N ILE A 560 1.05 -8.84 0.05
CA ILE A 560 -0.40 -9.00 -0.11
C ILE A 560 -1.19 -7.71 0.09
N ASN A 561 -0.69 -6.81 0.94
CA ASN A 561 -1.26 -5.49 1.20
C ASN A 561 -0.53 -4.39 0.43
N LEU A 562 0.40 -4.75 -0.47
CA LEU A 562 1.22 -3.84 -1.27
C LEU A 562 2.09 -2.88 -0.43
N ASN A 563 2.33 -3.21 0.84
CA ASN A 563 3.23 -2.44 1.69
C ASN A 563 4.64 -2.49 1.11
N LYS A 564 5.36 -1.37 1.17
CA LYS A 564 6.76 -1.28 0.70
C LYS A 564 7.75 -1.82 1.74
N THR A 565 7.51 -1.50 3.00
CA THR A 565 8.40 -1.73 4.15
C THR A 565 7.56 -1.93 5.41
N LEU A 566 8.08 -2.69 6.37
CA LEU A 566 7.44 -3.01 7.64
C LEU A 566 8.45 -2.77 8.78
N MET A 567 8.67 -1.51 9.14
CA MET A 567 9.68 -1.06 10.10
C MET A 567 11.10 -1.55 9.76
N GLY A 568 11.48 -1.39 8.49
CA GLY A 568 12.77 -1.80 7.92
C GLY A 568 12.69 -3.09 7.11
N VAL A 569 11.80 -4.03 7.45
CA VAL A 569 11.67 -5.28 6.70
C VAL A 569 11.12 -5.00 5.31
N ARG A 570 11.87 -5.37 4.27
CA ARG A 570 11.42 -5.29 2.88
C ARG A 570 10.27 -6.27 2.69
N ALA A 571 9.09 -5.78 2.33
CA ALA A 571 7.87 -6.58 2.34
C ALA A 571 7.71 -7.48 1.08
N ASN A 572 8.31 -7.10 -0.05
CA ASN A 572 8.28 -7.88 -1.29
C ASN A 572 9.35 -8.97 -1.27
N MET A 573 8.96 -10.22 -1.54
CA MET A 573 9.91 -11.33 -1.64
C MET A 573 10.61 -11.26 -3.00
N ILE A 574 11.94 -11.14 -3.01
CA ILE A 574 12.74 -11.06 -4.24
C ILE A 574 13.68 -12.25 -4.31
N GLY A 575 13.70 -12.94 -5.44
CA GLY A 575 14.54 -14.12 -5.67
C GLY A 575 15.06 -14.18 -7.10
N THR A 576 16.22 -14.82 -7.28
CA THR A 576 16.79 -15.09 -8.61
C THR A 576 16.37 -16.48 -9.09
N VAL A 577 16.16 -16.64 -10.40
CA VAL A 577 15.96 -17.98 -11.00
C VAL A 577 17.24 -18.82 -11.03
N ASP A 578 17.08 -20.14 -11.17
CA ASP A 578 18.18 -21.07 -11.47
C ASP A 578 18.59 -21.07 -12.96
N LYS A 579 19.44 -22.03 -13.36
CA LYS A 579 19.94 -22.14 -14.75
C LYS A 579 18.84 -22.53 -15.73
N GLU A 580 17.83 -23.24 -15.26
CA GLU A 580 16.64 -23.65 -15.97
C GLU A 580 15.53 -22.58 -15.92
N ALA A 581 15.82 -21.39 -15.38
CA ALA A 581 14.88 -20.29 -15.19
C ALA A 581 13.73 -20.59 -14.22
N ARG A 582 13.91 -21.53 -13.28
CA ARG A 582 12.92 -21.84 -12.24
C ARG A 582 13.12 -21.00 -11.00
N PHE A 583 12.01 -20.66 -10.35
CA PHE A 583 11.97 -19.94 -9.08
C PHE A 583 11.16 -20.73 -8.04
N SER A 584 11.43 -20.46 -6.76
CA SER A 584 10.72 -21.03 -5.62
C SER A 584 10.71 -20.04 -4.47
N PHE A 585 9.54 -19.75 -3.93
CA PHE A 585 9.30 -18.90 -2.78
C PHE A 585 8.52 -19.69 -1.72
N PRO A 586 9.15 -20.06 -0.60
CA PRO A 586 8.45 -20.65 0.52
C PRO A 586 7.70 -19.60 1.36
N GLY A 587 6.67 -20.04 2.07
CA GLY A 587 5.92 -19.21 3.02
C GLY A 587 5.03 -18.16 2.35
N VAL A 588 4.41 -18.48 1.22
CA VAL A 588 3.40 -17.61 0.62
C VAL A 588 2.05 -17.90 1.27
N ALA A 589 1.30 -16.86 1.62
CA ALA A 589 0.03 -17.00 2.31
C ALA A 589 -1.03 -17.71 1.45
N PRO A 590 -1.59 -18.85 1.88
CA PRO A 590 -2.71 -19.49 1.21
C PRO A 590 -4.02 -18.72 1.42
N LEU A 591 -5.03 -19.02 0.59
CA LEU A 591 -6.35 -18.37 0.67
C LEU A 591 -7.02 -18.49 2.05
N THR A 592 -6.72 -19.54 2.82
CA THR A 592 -7.31 -19.82 4.13
C THR A 592 -6.75 -18.95 5.27
N THR A 593 -5.73 -18.15 4.99
CA THR A 593 -5.09 -17.24 5.94
C THR A 593 -6.00 -16.05 6.31
N TYR A 594 -6.80 -15.58 5.35
CA TYR A 594 -7.62 -14.38 5.49
C TYR A 594 -9.11 -14.73 5.50
N PRO A 595 -9.95 -13.97 6.23
CA PRO A 595 -11.40 -14.06 6.08
C PRO A 595 -11.85 -13.33 4.81
N GLY A 596 -12.91 -13.82 4.16
CA GLY A 596 -13.54 -13.15 3.01
C GLY A 596 -13.06 -13.66 1.63
N PRO A 597 -13.21 -12.85 0.56
CA PRO A 597 -12.87 -13.27 -0.78
C PRO A 597 -11.37 -13.56 -0.92
N PRO A 598 -10.97 -14.54 -1.76
CA PRO A 598 -9.58 -14.95 -1.88
C PRO A 598 -8.72 -13.79 -2.36
N ARG A 599 -7.77 -13.36 -1.53
CA ARG A 599 -6.76 -12.37 -1.90
C ARG A 599 -5.81 -12.97 -2.93
N LYS A 600 -5.55 -12.25 -4.02
CA LYS A 600 -4.62 -12.68 -5.06
C LYS A 600 -3.19 -12.26 -4.70
N THR A 601 -2.25 -13.15 -4.93
CA THR A 601 -0.81 -12.87 -4.85
C THR A 601 -0.33 -12.39 -6.22
N SER A 602 0.32 -11.23 -6.28
CA SER A 602 0.89 -10.68 -7.51
C SER A 602 2.36 -11.10 -7.65
N VAL A 603 2.71 -11.60 -8.83
CA VAL A 603 4.04 -12.13 -9.15
C VAL A 603 4.55 -11.50 -10.45
N ALA A 604 5.78 -10.99 -10.44
CA ALA A 604 6.40 -10.35 -11.59
C ALA A 604 7.84 -10.81 -11.77
N ALA A 605 8.29 -11.00 -13.01
CA ALA A 605 9.69 -11.30 -13.34
C ALA A 605 10.32 -10.21 -14.22
N TYR A 606 11.54 -9.80 -13.88
CA TYR A 606 12.31 -8.78 -14.59
C TYR A 606 13.71 -9.30 -14.94
N LYS A 607 14.18 -8.97 -16.14
CA LYS A 607 15.59 -9.18 -16.52
C LYS A 607 16.29 -7.85 -16.64
N LEU A 608 17.41 -7.73 -15.94
CA LEU A 608 18.28 -6.55 -15.99
C LEU A 608 19.44 -6.81 -16.96
N ASP A 609 19.87 -5.76 -17.65
CA ASP A 609 21.12 -5.76 -18.38
C ASP A 609 22.32 -5.79 -17.40
N PRO A 610 23.23 -6.79 -17.47
CA PRO A 610 24.36 -6.89 -16.57
C PRO A 610 25.33 -5.70 -16.60
N ASP A 611 25.36 -4.94 -17.71
CA ASP A 611 26.27 -3.80 -17.88
C ASP A 611 25.62 -2.48 -17.45
N SER A 612 24.44 -2.13 -17.95
CA SER A 612 23.77 -0.86 -17.62
C SER A 612 22.84 -0.90 -16.40
N GLY A 613 22.40 -2.08 -15.98
CA GLY A 613 21.36 -2.26 -14.96
C GLY A 613 19.93 -1.95 -15.43
N GLU A 614 19.75 -1.56 -16.71
CA GLU A 614 18.43 -1.27 -17.28
C GLU A 614 17.57 -2.53 -17.42
N ILE A 615 16.24 -2.36 -17.35
CA ILE A 615 15.31 -3.46 -17.56
C ILE A 615 15.19 -3.73 -19.06
N ILE A 616 15.53 -4.95 -19.46
CA ILE A 616 15.46 -5.43 -20.85
C ILE A 616 14.33 -6.42 -21.09
N MET A 617 13.77 -6.99 -20.02
CA MET A 617 12.55 -7.81 -20.07
C MET A 617 11.69 -7.59 -18.83
N SER A 618 10.38 -7.55 -19.03
CA SER A 618 9.35 -7.41 -17.99
C SER A 618 8.22 -8.42 -18.21
N PRO A 619 7.30 -8.60 -17.24
CA PRO A 619 6.13 -9.46 -17.44
C PRO A 619 5.26 -8.91 -18.57
N ASP A 620 4.78 -9.80 -19.43
CA ASP A 620 3.82 -9.45 -20.47
C ASP A 620 2.40 -9.39 -19.89
N GLN A 621 1.76 -8.23 -19.97
CA GLN A 621 0.35 -7.98 -19.63
C GLN A 621 -0.55 -7.94 -20.88
N GLY A 622 -0.02 -8.32 -22.03
CA GLY A 622 -0.76 -8.49 -23.27
C GLY A 622 -1.51 -9.82 -23.36
N ILE A 623 -2.01 -10.09 -24.56
CA ILE A 623 -2.91 -11.21 -24.88
C ILE A 623 -2.26 -12.58 -24.59
N TRP A 624 -0.97 -12.71 -24.89
CA TRP A 624 -0.21 -13.96 -24.71
C TRP A 624 0.51 -14.05 -23.36
N GLY A 625 0.40 -12.99 -22.55
CA GLY A 625 0.96 -12.89 -21.21
C GLY A 625 -0.13 -13.05 -20.16
N ALA A 626 -0.36 -12.02 -19.35
CA ALA A 626 -1.27 -12.04 -18.20
C ALA A 626 -2.73 -12.37 -18.53
N ASP A 627 -3.21 -12.11 -19.75
CA ASP A 627 -4.58 -12.46 -20.16
C ASP A 627 -4.78 -13.99 -20.21
N PHE A 628 -3.74 -14.76 -20.54
CA PHE A 628 -3.77 -16.23 -20.59
C PHE A 628 -3.05 -16.90 -19.41
N TYR A 629 -1.92 -16.33 -18.97
CA TYR A 629 -1.09 -16.74 -17.85
C TYR A 629 -1.07 -15.65 -16.78
N PRO A 630 -2.11 -15.55 -15.93
CA PRO A 630 -2.29 -14.44 -15.01
C PRO A 630 -1.13 -14.32 -14.02
N THR A 631 -0.66 -13.08 -13.83
CA THR A 631 0.35 -12.71 -12.83
C THR A 631 -0.23 -12.47 -11.45
N GLU A 632 -1.56 -12.34 -11.34
CA GLU A 632 -2.29 -12.26 -10.08
C GLU A 632 -3.07 -13.56 -9.83
N ILE A 633 -2.61 -14.34 -8.85
CA ILE A 633 -3.11 -15.70 -8.63
C ILE A 633 -3.56 -15.94 -7.18
N PRO A 634 -4.67 -16.66 -6.96
CA PRO A 634 -4.99 -17.18 -5.63
C PRO A 634 -4.11 -18.40 -5.31
N ILE A 635 -3.61 -18.47 -4.07
CA ILE A 635 -2.85 -19.61 -3.57
C ILE A 635 -3.81 -20.63 -2.95
N ASN A 636 -4.24 -21.58 -3.77
CA ASN A 636 -5.25 -22.59 -3.42
C ASN A 636 -4.70 -24.00 -3.16
N THR A 637 -3.40 -24.20 -3.38
CA THR A 637 -2.70 -25.47 -3.16
C THR A 637 -1.47 -25.24 -2.31
N GLY A 638 -1.03 -26.26 -1.56
CA GLY A 638 0.17 -26.16 -0.72
C GLY A 638 1.47 -26.01 -1.50
N ILE A 639 1.48 -26.44 -2.76
CA ILE A 639 2.51 -26.11 -3.75
C ILE A 639 1.78 -25.60 -4.98
N LYS A 640 2.08 -24.37 -5.39
CA LYS A 640 1.49 -23.70 -6.54
C LYS A 640 2.56 -23.52 -7.60
N ASP A 641 2.35 -24.13 -8.76
CA ASP A 641 3.25 -24.02 -9.91
C ASP A 641 2.66 -23.08 -10.96
N ILE A 642 3.43 -22.07 -11.40
CA ILE A 642 2.99 -21.11 -12.43
C ILE A 642 4.10 -20.74 -13.42
N PRO A 643 3.80 -20.61 -14.72
CA PRO A 643 4.71 -19.96 -15.66
C PRO A 643 4.58 -18.42 -15.54
N ILE A 644 5.69 -17.71 -15.68
CA ILE A 644 5.68 -16.24 -15.85
C ILE A 644 6.20 -15.94 -17.25
N VAL A 645 5.36 -15.30 -18.06
CA VAL A 645 5.71 -14.92 -19.43
C VAL A 645 6.33 -13.52 -19.42
N VAL A 646 7.54 -13.41 -19.96
CA VAL A 646 8.24 -12.13 -20.14
C VAL A 646 8.45 -11.82 -21.62
N PHE A 647 8.58 -10.55 -21.95
CA PHE A 647 8.88 -10.08 -23.30
C PHE A 647 10.04 -9.09 -23.30
N LYS A 648 10.66 -8.87 -24.46
CA LYS A 648 11.75 -7.89 -24.62
C LYS A 648 11.17 -6.47 -24.61
N CYS A 649 11.67 -5.63 -23.72
CA CYS A 649 11.12 -4.30 -23.53
C CYS A 649 12.18 -3.23 -23.23
N ARG A 650 11.74 -1.97 -23.25
CA ARG A 650 12.41 -0.81 -22.65
C ARG A 650 11.42 -0.15 -21.68
N ALA A 651 11.96 0.41 -20.60
CA ALA A 651 11.18 1.12 -19.60
C ALA A 651 11.07 2.60 -19.94
N THR A 652 9.83 3.13 -19.90
CA THR A 652 9.52 4.56 -19.98
C THR A 652 8.88 4.99 -18.68
N SER A 653 9.49 5.96 -18.00
CA SER A 653 9.02 6.47 -16.71
C SER A 653 8.15 7.71 -16.89
N ILE A 654 7.09 7.84 -16.10
CA ILE A 654 6.20 8.99 -16.10
C ILE A 654 6.04 9.49 -14.68
N PHE A 655 6.06 10.81 -14.52
CA PHE A 655 5.97 11.52 -13.25
C PHE A 655 4.73 12.41 -13.20
N ASP A 656 4.37 12.84 -11.99
CA ASP A 656 3.28 13.79 -11.71
C ASP A 656 1.91 13.29 -12.20
N LEU A 657 1.50 12.11 -11.71
CA LEU A 657 0.24 11.45 -12.07
C LEU A 657 -0.94 11.87 -11.19
N VAL A 658 -0.90 13.09 -10.66
CA VAL A 658 -1.89 13.62 -9.71
C VAL A 658 -2.94 14.42 -10.45
N ASP A 659 -4.20 13.98 -10.39
CA ASP A 659 -5.32 14.70 -11.01
C ASP A 659 -5.53 16.07 -10.35
N PRO A 660 -5.40 17.20 -11.08
CA PRO A 660 -5.60 18.54 -10.51
C PRO A 660 -7.02 18.77 -10.01
N GLN A 661 -8.01 18.00 -10.50
CA GLN A 661 -9.39 18.16 -10.05
C GLN A 661 -9.67 17.45 -8.72
N SER A 662 -9.25 16.19 -8.58
CA SER A 662 -9.50 15.41 -7.36
C SER A 662 -8.37 15.47 -6.34
N LEU A 663 -7.21 16.04 -6.72
CA LEU A 663 -5.97 16.09 -5.93
C LEU A 663 -5.53 14.70 -5.45
N ARG A 664 -5.80 13.68 -6.26
CA ARG A 664 -5.47 12.27 -6.01
C ARG A 664 -4.74 11.68 -7.21
N THR A 665 -3.87 10.71 -6.96
CA THR A 665 -3.19 9.94 -8.01
C THR A 665 -4.18 9.16 -8.87
N LEU A 666 -3.97 9.16 -10.19
CA LEU A 666 -4.83 8.45 -11.14
C LEU A 666 -4.59 6.93 -11.05
N PRO A 667 -5.63 6.11 -10.74
CA PRO A 667 -5.46 4.68 -10.48
C PRO A 667 -5.51 3.79 -11.74
N GLN A 668 -6.05 4.30 -12.85
CA GLN A 668 -6.27 3.52 -14.07
C GLN A 668 -5.43 4.08 -15.21
N ILE A 669 -4.69 3.20 -15.89
CA ILE A 669 -3.86 3.54 -17.04
C ILE A 669 -4.15 2.59 -18.18
N ASP A 670 -4.45 3.18 -19.34
CA ASP A 670 -4.66 2.49 -20.60
C ASP A 670 -3.58 2.91 -21.59
N ILE A 671 -3.11 1.95 -22.35
CA ILE A 671 -2.00 2.12 -23.30
C ILE A 671 -2.46 1.75 -24.69
N PHE A 672 -2.09 2.59 -25.66
CA PHE A 672 -2.37 2.42 -27.07
C PHE A 672 -1.10 2.54 -27.90
N GLU A 673 -1.04 1.79 -29.00
CA GLU A 673 0.00 1.90 -30.02
C GLU A 673 -0.32 3.06 -30.97
N GLY A 674 0.69 3.87 -31.31
CA GLY A 674 0.51 5.13 -32.05
C GLY A 674 -0.11 4.97 -33.44
N GLU A 675 0.30 3.94 -34.19
CA GLU A 675 -0.18 3.69 -35.56
C GLU A 675 -1.60 3.12 -35.61
N SER A 676 -1.89 2.16 -34.73
CA SER A 676 -3.15 1.39 -34.77
C SER A 676 -4.23 1.94 -33.85
N ASN A 677 -3.87 2.82 -32.89
CA ASN A 677 -4.70 3.23 -31.76
C ASN A 677 -5.32 2.04 -30.99
N ALA A 678 -4.72 0.85 -31.11
CA ALA A 678 -5.14 -0.36 -30.42
C ALA A 678 -4.25 -0.64 -29.21
N ARG A 679 -4.74 -1.44 -28.27
CA ARG A 679 -3.93 -1.92 -27.14
C ARG A 679 -2.73 -2.72 -27.68
N PRO A 680 -1.48 -2.43 -27.27
CA PRO A 680 -0.33 -3.17 -27.75
C PRO A 680 -0.46 -4.66 -27.45
N ARG A 681 0.02 -5.50 -28.38
CA ARG A 681 -0.03 -6.96 -28.22
C ARG A 681 0.80 -7.47 -27.04
N MET A 682 1.93 -6.82 -26.78
CA MET A 682 2.86 -7.10 -25.68
C MET A 682 3.21 -5.77 -25.00
N TYR A 683 2.96 -5.67 -23.71
CA TYR A 683 3.28 -4.49 -22.91
C TYR A 683 3.30 -4.85 -21.43
N GLY A 684 3.80 -3.97 -20.58
CA GLY A 684 3.70 -4.12 -19.14
C GLY A 684 3.56 -2.78 -18.45
N VAL A 685 2.87 -2.75 -17.32
CA VAL A 685 2.69 -1.56 -16.50
C VAL A 685 3.07 -1.86 -15.05
N SER A 686 3.79 -0.93 -14.44
CA SER A 686 3.99 -0.88 -13.00
C SER A 686 3.57 0.49 -12.48
N LEU A 687 2.41 0.52 -11.82
CA LEU A 687 1.84 1.70 -11.16
C LEU A 687 2.04 1.56 -9.66
N ALA A 688 2.48 2.64 -9.00
CA ALA A 688 2.54 2.65 -7.55
C ALA A 688 1.12 2.73 -6.97
N VAL A 689 0.84 1.91 -5.97
CA VAL A 689 -0.49 1.84 -5.34
C VAL A 689 -0.40 2.50 -3.96
N PRO A 690 -1.28 3.47 -3.64
CA PRO A 690 -1.29 4.09 -2.33
C PRO A 690 -1.61 3.06 -1.26
N GLU A 691 -0.86 3.12 -0.16
CA GLU A 691 -1.10 2.26 0.99
C GLU A 691 -2.36 2.70 1.73
N TRP A 692 -3.17 1.74 2.15
CA TRP A 692 -4.43 2.03 2.83
C TRP A 692 -4.20 2.84 4.12
N GLN A 693 -4.95 3.93 4.27
CA GLN A 693 -4.90 4.86 5.42
C GLN A 693 -3.57 5.62 5.60
N VAL A 694 -2.70 5.62 4.59
CA VAL A 694 -1.46 6.39 4.61
C VAL A 694 -1.57 7.54 3.62
N SER A 695 -1.25 8.76 4.05
CA SER A 695 -1.29 9.94 3.18
C SER A 695 -0.15 9.96 2.15
N HIS A 696 1.02 9.39 2.47
CA HIS A 696 2.14 9.33 1.54
C HIS A 696 1.81 8.43 0.34
N VAL A 697 1.98 8.97 -0.87
CA VAL A 697 1.74 8.26 -2.13
C VAL A 697 2.86 8.57 -3.11
N GLU A 698 3.28 7.54 -3.84
CA GLU A 698 4.23 7.64 -4.95
C GLU A 698 3.43 7.92 -6.24
N ASP A 699 3.63 9.08 -6.86
CA ASP A 699 2.87 9.58 -8.03
C ASP A 699 3.58 9.31 -9.37
N VAL A 700 4.10 8.08 -9.51
CA VAL A 700 4.93 7.65 -10.63
C VAL A 700 4.44 6.34 -11.27
N ALA A 701 4.72 6.17 -12.55
CA ALA A 701 4.48 4.94 -13.29
C ALA A 701 5.66 4.56 -14.19
N VAL A 702 5.82 3.27 -14.42
CA VAL A 702 6.76 2.73 -15.41
C VAL A 702 6.00 1.87 -16.41
N ILE A 703 6.17 2.19 -17.68
CA ILE A 703 5.59 1.48 -18.81
C ILE A 703 6.69 0.70 -19.53
N PHE A 704 6.39 -0.54 -19.87
CA PHE A 704 7.28 -1.42 -20.61
C PHE A 704 6.66 -1.72 -21.97
N THR A 705 7.40 -1.44 -23.04
CA THR A 705 6.99 -1.75 -24.41
C THR A 705 8.20 -2.14 -25.25
N MET A 706 7.95 -2.70 -26.45
CA MET A 706 9.04 -3.07 -27.35
C MET A 706 9.79 -1.81 -27.83
N PRO A 707 11.12 -1.90 -28.03
CA PRO A 707 11.90 -0.78 -28.58
C PRO A 707 11.34 -0.32 -29.93
N GLY A 708 11.22 1.00 -30.13
CA GLY A 708 10.71 1.59 -31.38
C GLY A 708 9.18 1.64 -31.49
N THR A 709 8.43 1.15 -30.50
CA THR A 709 6.97 1.33 -30.45
C THR A 709 6.63 2.78 -30.11
N MET A 710 5.67 3.36 -30.84
CA MET A 710 5.08 4.67 -30.53
C MET A 710 3.96 4.49 -29.52
N LEU A 711 4.03 5.21 -28.40
CA LEU A 711 3.17 5.00 -27.24
C LEU A 711 2.19 6.17 -27.05
N LYS A 712 0.92 5.83 -26.87
CA LYS A 712 -0.14 6.74 -26.43
C LYS A 712 -0.70 6.25 -25.10
N ILE A 713 -0.97 7.16 -24.18
CA ILE A 713 -1.38 6.82 -22.81
C ILE A 713 -2.61 7.63 -22.44
N THR A 714 -3.57 6.98 -21.80
CA THR A 714 -4.66 7.68 -21.12
C THR A 714 -4.79 7.19 -19.70
N MET A 715 -5.14 8.09 -18.78
CA MET A 715 -5.47 7.70 -17.41
C MET A 715 -6.80 8.29 -16.96
N ALA A 716 -7.47 7.59 -16.05
CA ALA A 716 -8.80 7.93 -15.59
C ALA A 716 -8.90 7.89 -14.05
N ALA A 717 -9.70 8.80 -13.49
CA ALA A 717 -10.00 8.86 -12.05
C ALA A 717 -11.14 7.90 -11.65
N GLY A 718 -11.48 6.94 -12.53
CA GLY A 718 -12.60 6.02 -12.42
C GLY A 718 -13.25 5.75 -13.78
N PRO A 719 -14.30 4.91 -13.82
CA PRO A 719 -14.91 4.45 -15.08
C PRO A 719 -15.61 5.55 -15.89
N ALA A 720 -15.80 6.74 -15.33
CA ALA A 720 -16.66 7.78 -15.89
C ALA A 720 -15.92 8.85 -16.71
N ALA A 721 -14.61 9.10 -16.48
CA ALA A 721 -13.91 10.19 -17.17
C ALA A 721 -12.40 9.97 -17.27
N THR A 722 -11.89 10.03 -18.50
CA THR A 722 -10.46 10.19 -18.80
C THR A 722 -10.00 11.57 -18.33
N ARG A 723 -8.91 11.61 -17.55
CA ARG A 723 -8.36 12.83 -16.95
C ARG A 723 -7.01 13.22 -17.48
N LEU A 724 -6.28 12.27 -18.05
CA LEU A 724 -4.95 12.46 -18.61
C LEU A 724 -4.91 11.82 -19.99
N VAL A 725 -4.42 12.57 -20.97
CA VAL A 725 -4.20 12.11 -22.35
C VAL A 725 -2.80 12.53 -22.77
N LEU A 726 -1.94 11.56 -23.06
CA LEU A 726 -0.61 11.75 -23.61
C LEU A 726 -0.55 11.05 -24.96
N ILE A 727 -0.58 11.83 -26.03
CA ILE A 727 -0.65 11.33 -27.41
C ILE A 727 0.38 11.99 -28.34
N ASN A 728 1.11 13.01 -27.87
CA ASN A 728 2.04 13.80 -28.68
C ASN A 728 1.32 14.39 -29.91
N SER A 729 0.30 15.22 -29.65
CA SER A 729 -0.53 15.80 -30.70
C SER A 729 0.08 17.09 -31.26
N THR A 730 -0.09 17.27 -32.57
CA THR A 730 0.27 18.50 -33.28
C THR A 730 -0.99 19.11 -33.90
N LYS A 731 -0.89 20.34 -34.40
CA LYS A 731 -2.04 20.99 -35.07
C LYS A 731 -2.41 20.26 -36.37
N GLU A 732 -1.42 19.66 -37.02
CA GLU A 732 -1.55 18.89 -38.25
C GLU A 732 -2.08 17.47 -37.98
N ASN A 733 -1.65 16.86 -36.87
CA ASN A 733 -2.11 15.55 -36.42
C ASN A 733 -2.69 15.60 -34.98
N PRO A 734 -3.97 15.99 -34.82
CA PRO A 734 -4.60 16.16 -33.51
C PRO A 734 -4.77 14.87 -32.70
N GLU A 735 -4.82 13.71 -33.37
CA GLU A 735 -4.88 12.40 -32.70
C GLU A 735 -3.50 11.91 -32.23
N GLY A 736 -2.44 12.65 -32.60
CA GLY A 736 -1.06 12.44 -32.19
C GLY A 736 -0.38 11.24 -32.84
N GLU A 737 0.95 11.25 -32.79
CA GLU A 737 1.79 10.16 -33.31
C GLU A 737 2.21 9.19 -32.21
N GLY A 738 2.10 9.60 -30.94
CA GLY A 738 2.65 8.90 -29.78
C GLY A 738 4.09 9.28 -29.47
N TYR A 739 4.58 8.80 -28.33
CA TYR A 739 5.94 9.00 -27.83
C TYR A 739 6.81 7.79 -28.19
N GLU A 740 7.97 8.02 -28.81
CA GLU A 740 8.88 6.95 -29.22
C GLU A 740 9.57 6.33 -28.01
N VAL A 741 9.42 5.01 -27.86
CA VAL A 741 10.07 4.25 -26.78
C VAL A 741 11.52 3.96 -27.16
N GLY A 742 12.47 4.50 -26.39
CA GLY A 742 13.90 4.18 -26.48
C GLY A 742 14.84 5.35 -26.78
N LYS A 743 14.34 6.53 -27.17
CA LYS A 743 15.15 7.77 -27.29
C LYS A 743 15.36 8.52 -25.98
N GLY A 744 14.58 8.18 -24.95
CA GLY A 744 14.70 8.68 -23.58
C GLY A 744 14.05 7.70 -22.60
N THR A 745 14.50 7.71 -21.34
CA THR A 745 13.99 6.83 -20.28
C THR A 745 12.74 7.38 -19.59
N SER A 746 12.38 8.64 -19.86
CA SER A 746 11.38 9.37 -19.08
C SER A 746 10.64 10.41 -19.92
N ILE A 747 9.34 10.52 -19.70
CA ILE A 747 8.52 11.65 -20.17
C ILE A 747 8.59 12.71 -19.07
N ILE A 748 9.26 13.84 -19.36
CA ILE A 748 9.43 14.97 -18.43
C ILE A 748 8.32 15.99 -18.65
N ASN A 749 8.08 16.86 -17.65
CA ASN A 749 7.11 17.95 -17.75
C ASN A 749 5.68 17.48 -18.13
N THR A 750 5.27 16.32 -17.58
CA THR A 750 3.99 15.67 -17.87
C THR A 750 2.78 16.62 -17.83
N PRO A 751 2.60 17.50 -16.83
CA PRO A 751 1.41 18.37 -16.79
C PRO A 751 1.25 19.26 -18.02
N LEU A 752 2.35 19.84 -18.52
CA LEU A 752 2.33 20.67 -19.72
C LEU A 752 2.06 19.84 -20.98
N MET A 753 2.67 18.65 -21.09
CA MET A 753 2.44 17.75 -22.23
C MET A 753 0.97 17.31 -22.30
N VAL A 754 0.38 16.95 -21.17
CA VAL A 754 -1.03 16.57 -21.07
C VAL A 754 -1.93 17.75 -21.44
N ALA A 755 -1.68 18.93 -20.88
CA ALA A 755 -2.47 20.12 -21.18
C ALA A 755 -2.44 20.47 -22.67
N ARG A 756 -1.26 20.43 -23.30
CA ARG A 756 -1.11 20.67 -24.76
C ARG A 756 -1.80 19.59 -25.58
N ASP A 757 -1.61 18.33 -25.23
CA ASP A 757 -2.16 17.18 -25.97
C ASP A 757 -3.68 17.20 -25.97
N MET A 758 -4.29 17.47 -24.81
CA MET A 758 -5.73 17.61 -24.64
C MET A 758 -6.25 18.85 -25.37
N TRP A 759 -5.58 20.00 -25.23
CA TRP A 759 -5.98 21.25 -25.87
C TRP A 759 -6.02 21.11 -27.40
N ASN A 760 -4.98 20.56 -28.03
CA ASN A 760 -4.94 20.36 -29.48
C ASN A 760 -6.06 19.43 -29.97
N LEU A 761 -6.34 18.36 -29.21
CA LEU A 761 -7.38 17.40 -29.55
C LEU A 761 -8.78 18.01 -29.40
N ASP A 762 -9.01 18.79 -28.34
CA ASP A 762 -10.27 19.48 -28.12
C ASP A 762 -10.49 20.61 -29.12
N GLU A 763 -9.47 21.39 -29.47
CA GLU A 763 -9.57 22.44 -30.49
C GLU A 763 -10.02 21.86 -31.84
N PHE A 764 -9.47 20.70 -32.23
CA PHE A 764 -9.92 20.01 -33.44
C PHE A 764 -11.39 19.56 -33.37
N ARG A 765 -11.81 19.02 -32.22
CA ARG A 765 -13.18 18.53 -32.00
C ARG A 765 -14.20 19.67 -31.90
N ILE A 766 -13.88 20.73 -31.17
CA ILE A 766 -14.70 21.93 -30.99
C ILE A 766 -14.92 22.59 -32.35
N ARG A 767 -13.86 22.87 -33.11
CA ARG A 767 -13.99 23.44 -34.46
C ARG A 767 -14.84 22.56 -35.41
N ARG A 768 -14.79 21.23 -35.25
CA ARG A 768 -15.64 20.32 -36.02
C ARG A 768 -17.12 20.42 -35.61
N LEU A 769 -17.41 20.56 -34.32
CA LEU A 769 -18.78 20.77 -33.81
C LEU A 769 -19.34 22.15 -34.20
N GLU A 770 -18.51 23.19 -34.14
CA GLU A 770 -18.88 24.57 -34.52
C GLU A 770 -19.29 24.69 -35.99
N LYS A 771 -18.65 23.94 -36.89
CA LYS A 771 -19.08 23.85 -38.31
C LYS A 771 -20.55 23.42 -38.47
N PHE A 772 -21.07 22.66 -37.51
CA PHE A 772 -22.48 22.22 -37.47
C PHE A 772 -23.33 23.03 -36.49
N ARG A 773 -22.85 24.21 -36.04
CA ARG A 773 -23.52 25.11 -35.08
C ARG A 773 -23.81 24.47 -33.72
N ILE A 774 -23.04 23.47 -33.32
CA ILE A 774 -23.10 22.88 -31.99
C ILE A 774 -22.07 23.61 -31.13
N ILE A 775 -22.51 24.66 -30.45
CA ILE A 775 -21.63 25.56 -29.68
C ILE A 775 -21.98 25.43 -28.20
N ASN A 776 -20.95 25.33 -27.36
CA ASN A 776 -21.08 25.35 -25.91
C ASN A 776 -20.13 26.41 -25.34
N GLU A 777 -20.67 27.57 -24.97
CA GLU A 777 -19.89 28.69 -24.45
C GLU A 777 -19.11 28.34 -23.17
N GLY A 778 -19.64 27.44 -22.34
CA GLY A 778 -18.96 26.99 -21.12
C GLY A 778 -17.67 26.23 -21.42
N ILE A 779 -17.69 25.38 -22.45
CA ILE A 779 -16.52 24.63 -22.93
C ILE A 779 -15.52 25.61 -23.55
N ASN A 780 -15.97 26.49 -24.46
CA ASN A 780 -15.09 27.44 -25.15
C ASN A 780 -14.35 28.34 -24.15
N LYS A 781 -15.02 28.79 -23.09
CA LYS A 781 -14.37 29.57 -22.02
C LYS A 781 -13.29 28.79 -21.28
N LEU A 782 -13.54 27.52 -20.92
CA LEU A 782 -12.52 26.68 -20.27
C LEU A 782 -11.33 26.46 -21.20
N HIS A 783 -11.58 26.24 -22.48
CA HIS A 783 -10.58 26.02 -23.50
C HIS A 783 -9.69 27.25 -23.77
N GLU A 784 -10.27 28.46 -23.77
CA GLU A 784 -9.53 29.72 -23.85
C GLU A 784 -8.68 29.97 -22.60
N MET A 785 -9.22 29.68 -21.41
CA MET A 785 -8.46 29.79 -20.16
C MET A 785 -7.27 28.84 -20.14
N ALA A 786 -7.46 27.58 -20.55
CA ALA A 786 -6.38 26.62 -20.70
C ALA A 786 -5.29 27.13 -21.66
N GLN A 787 -5.66 27.68 -22.81
CA GLN A 787 -4.69 28.22 -23.77
C GLN A 787 -3.82 29.33 -23.16
N LYS A 788 -4.43 30.22 -22.35
CA LYS A 788 -3.70 31.29 -21.67
C LYS A 788 -2.68 30.71 -20.68
N GLU A 789 -3.08 29.76 -19.86
CA GLU A 789 -2.21 29.11 -18.88
C GLU A 789 -1.08 28.31 -19.54
N ILE A 790 -1.34 27.61 -20.66
CA ILE A 790 -0.30 26.93 -21.45
C ILE A 790 0.79 27.91 -21.89
N ARG A 791 0.41 29.08 -22.43
CA ARG A 791 1.39 30.08 -22.88
C ARG A 791 2.23 30.65 -21.72
N LEU A 792 1.62 30.83 -20.56
CA LEU A 792 2.33 31.29 -19.35
C LEU A 792 3.31 30.22 -18.85
N ALA A 793 2.89 28.96 -18.82
CA ALA A 793 3.76 27.83 -18.48
C ALA A 793 4.96 27.74 -19.43
N GLU A 794 4.74 27.87 -20.75
CA GLU A 794 5.81 27.86 -21.76
C GLU A 794 6.80 29.01 -21.56
N ALA A 795 6.31 30.21 -21.24
CA ALA A 795 7.15 31.38 -20.99
C ALA A 795 7.98 31.23 -19.70
N ALA A 796 7.43 30.61 -18.66
CA ALA A 796 8.13 30.32 -17.41
C ALA A 796 9.20 29.23 -17.60
N LEU A 797 8.86 28.15 -18.32
CA LEU A 797 9.80 27.08 -18.64
C LEU A 797 10.99 27.60 -19.46
N ALA A 798 10.74 28.51 -20.41
CA ALA A 798 11.81 29.14 -21.18
C ALA A 798 12.79 29.99 -20.33
N LYS A 799 12.36 30.44 -19.15
CA LYS A 799 13.17 31.17 -18.18
C LYS A 799 13.79 30.27 -17.10
N ASN A 800 13.52 28.95 -17.14
CA ASN A 800 13.82 28.01 -16.06
C ASN A 800 13.20 28.41 -14.71
N ASP A 801 12.03 29.03 -14.74
CA ASP A 801 11.21 29.33 -13.56
C ASP A 801 10.24 28.15 -13.37
N TYR A 802 10.69 27.13 -12.66
CA TYR A 802 9.99 25.85 -12.51
C TYR A 802 8.81 25.94 -11.55
N SER A 803 8.93 26.74 -10.49
CA SER A 803 7.85 26.99 -9.54
C SER A 803 6.61 27.58 -10.25
N THR A 804 6.81 28.65 -11.02
CA THR A 804 5.72 29.31 -11.78
C THR A 804 5.25 28.46 -12.96
N PHE A 805 6.19 27.80 -13.66
CA PHE A 805 5.87 26.88 -14.76
C PHE A 805 4.86 25.82 -14.36
N ASP A 806 5.11 25.18 -13.22
CA ASP A 806 4.35 24.01 -12.80
C ASP A 806 2.94 24.38 -12.33
N ALA A 807 2.81 25.50 -11.63
CA ALA A 807 1.51 26.06 -11.25
C ALA A 807 0.64 26.31 -12.49
N HIS A 808 1.18 26.98 -13.52
CA HIS A 808 0.45 27.25 -14.76
C HIS A 808 0.17 25.98 -15.58
N ALA A 809 1.12 25.04 -15.65
CA ALA A 809 0.93 23.79 -16.37
C ALA A 809 -0.19 22.92 -15.75
N ARG A 810 -0.25 22.85 -14.42
CA ARG A 810 -1.31 22.14 -13.68
C ARG A 810 -2.65 22.86 -13.77
N ALA A 811 -2.68 24.19 -13.73
CA ALA A 811 -3.90 24.97 -13.94
C ALA A 811 -4.48 24.71 -15.35
N ALA A 812 -3.63 24.73 -16.38
CA ALA A 812 -4.01 24.39 -17.75
C ALA A 812 -4.60 22.97 -17.85
N TRP A 813 -3.91 21.98 -17.27
CA TRP A 813 -4.41 20.60 -17.22
C TRP A 813 -5.75 20.52 -16.46
N GLY A 814 -5.90 21.24 -15.35
CA GLY A 814 -7.15 21.33 -14.60
C GLY A 814 -8.33 21.86 -15.43
N TYR A 815 -8.11 22.85 -16.30
CA TYR A 815 -9.14 23.36 -17.20
C TYR A 815 -9.49 22.35 -18.32
N GLU A 816 -8.49 21.77 -18.99
CA GLU A 816 -8.72 20.79 -20.06
C GLU A 816 -9.30 19.48 -19.55
N SER A 817 -8.93 19.02 -18.35
CA SER A 817 -9.52 17.83 -17.70
C SER A 817 -11.02 17.96 -17.44
N ARG A 818 -11.54 19.20 -17.45
CA ARG A 818 -12.97 19.51 -17.36
C ARG A 818 -13.61 19.70 -18.74
N ALA A 819 -12.90 20.34 -19.67
CA ALA A 819 -13.39 20.57 -21.04
C ALA A 819 -13.52 19.26 -21.83
N TYR A 820 -12.50 18.40 -21.78
CA TYR A 820 -12.41 17.19 -22.60
C TYR A 820 -13.57 16.21 -22.44
N PRO A 821 -13.99 15.81 -21.21
CA PRO A 821 -15.14 14.93 -21.04
C PRO A 821 -16.43 15.54 -21.57
N ASP A 822 -16.60 16.87 -21.44
CA ASP A 822 -17.78 17.58 -21.90
C ASP A 822 -17.81 17.71 -23.44
N VAL A 823 -16.66 17.92 -24.09
CA VAL A 823 -16.51 17.87 -25.56
C VAL A 823 -16.86 16.48 -26.08
N GLN A 824 -16.30 15.43 -25.46
CA GLN A 824 -16.57 14.04 -25.83
C GLN A 824 -18.05 13.68 -25.62
N LYS A 825 -18.63 14.11 -24.49
CA LYS A 825 -20.05 13.90 -24.18
C LYS A 825 -20.95 14.59 -25.20
N THR A 826 -20.65 15.83 -25.57
CA THR A 826 -21.40 16.57 -26.59
C THR A 826 -21.39 15.82 -27.93
N ALA A 827 -20.23 15.31 -28.36
CA ALA A 827 -20.14 14.48 -29.56
C ALA A 827 -20.92 13.16 -29.42
N LYS A 828 -20.86 12.51 -28.25
CA LYS A 828 -21.59 11.26 -27.98
C LYS A 828 -23.10 11.46 -27.93
N ASP A 829 -23.58 12.56 -27.37
CA ASP A 829 -25.00 12.90 -27.29
C ASP A 829 -25.60 13.09 -28.69
N VAL A 830 -24.84 13.69 -29.61
CA VAL A 830 -25.22 13.81 -31.03
C VAL A 830 -25.37 12.44 -31.70
N VAL A 831 -24.49 11.47 -31.39
CA VAL A 831 -24.56 10.09 -31.90
C VAL A 831 -25.72 9.32 -31.25
N ASN A 832 -25.87 9.41 -29.94
CA ASN A 832 -26.96 8.76 -29.20
C ASN A 832 -28.33 9.28 -29.67
N GLY A 833 -28.44 10.58 -29.96
CA GLY A 833 -29.62 11.18 -30.57
C GLY A 833 -29.98 10.50 -31.88
N VAL A 834 -29.01 10.25 -32.76
CA VAL A 834 -29.25 9.49 -34.00
C VAL A 834 -29.69 8.07 -33.74
N ILE A 835 -29.04 7.35 -32.82
CA ILE A 835 -29.43 5.97 -32.50
C ILE A 835 -30.90 5.93 -32.03
N PHE A 836 -31.32 6.91 -31.21
CA PHE A 836 -32.70 7.04 -30.75
C PHE A 836 -33.67 7.34 -31.90
N TYR A 837 -33.36 8.31 -32.77
CA TYR A 837 -34.20 8.61 -33.93
C TYR A 837 -34.30 7.44 -34.91
N LEU A 838 -33.21 6.70 -35.12
CA LEU A 838 -33.19 5.50 -35.96
C LEU A 838 -34.01 4.35 -35.36
N ALA A 839 -33.99 4.20 -34.04
CA ALA A 839 -34.84 3.22 -33.36
C ALA A 839 -36.33 3.57 -33.52
N LEU A 840 -36.71 4.85 -33.45
CA LEU A 840 -38.07 5.33 -33.72
C LEU A 840 -38.47 5.19 -35.21
N LEU A 841 -37.50 5.22 -36.11
CA LEU A 841 -37.74 5.07 -37.54
C LEU A 841 -38.26 3.67 -37.90
N LEU A 842 -37.90 2.62 -37.16
CA LEU A 842 -38.37 1.25 -37.39
C LEU A 842 -39.91 1.09 -37.26
N PRO A 843 -40.54 1.44 -36.12
CA PRO A 843 -42.00 1.41 -36.00
C PRO A 843 -42.63 2.45 -36.93
N PHE A 844 -42.02 3.61 -37.13
CA PHE A 844 -42.52 4.62 -38.07
C PHE A 844 -42.61 4.10 -39.50
N ALA A 845 -41.60 3.39 -40.00
CA ALA A 845 -41.59 2.82 -41.33
C ALA A 845 -42.68 1.75 -41.50
N TYR A 846 -42.89 0.93 -40.48
CA TYR A 846 -44.01 -0.01 -40.42
C TYR A 846 -45.37 0.70 -40.46
N PHE A 847 -45.57 1.73 -39.64
CA PHE A 847 -46.82 2.50 -39.63
C PHE A 847 -47.06 3.27 -40.92
N THR A 848 -46.00 3.80 -41.54
CA THR A 848 -46.07 4.51 -42.81
C THR A 848 -46.44 3.56 -43.95
N GLU A 849 -45.91 2.34 -43.96
CA GLU A 849 -46.37 1.28 -44.88
C GLU A 849 -47.88 1.03 -44.68
N ARG A 850 -48.31 0.85 -43.43
CA ARG A 850 -49.72 0.63 -43.08
C ARG A 850 -50.60 1.83 -43.45
N LEU A 851 -50.08 3.05 -43.47
CA LEU A 851 -50.82 4.25 -43.85
C LEU A 851 -50.91 4.42 -45.38
N LEU A 852 -49.81 4.21 -46.12
CA LEU A 852 -49.72 4.47 -47.57
C LEU A 852 -50.17 3.29 -48.45
N PHE A 853 -49.64 2.08 -48.21
CA PHE A 853 -49.84 0.91 -49.09
C PHE A 853 -50.80 -0.12 -48.49
N GLY A 854 -50.51 -0.59 -47.27
CA GLY A 854 -51.38 -1.49 -46.51
C GLY A 854 -51.51 -2.85 -47.18
N PHE A 855 -50.38 -3.45 -47.54
CA PHE A 855 -50.36 -4.76 -48.19
C PHE A 855 -50.92 -5.83 -47.25
N ALA A 856 -51.75 -6.72 -47.80
CA ALA A 856 -52.28 -7.88 -47.08
C ALA A 856 -51.25 -9.02 -46.95
N ASP A 857 -50.38 -9.16 -47.96
CA ASP A 857 -49.27 -10.11 -47.93
C ASP A 857 -48.14 -9.55 -47.04
N LEU A 858 -47.87 -10.26 -45.94
CA LEU A 858 -46.84 -9.90 -44.98
C LEU A 858 -45.45 -9.75 -45.61
N LYS A 859 -45.13 -10.53 -46.66
CA LYS A 859 -43.83 -10.43 -47.34
C LYS A 859 -43.69 -9.08 -48.02
N ARG A 860 -44.71 -8.67 -48.78
CA ARG A 860 -44.77 -7.35 -49.45
C ARG A 860 -44.84 -6.22 -48.44
N GLN A 861 -45.55 -6.44 -47.34
CA GLN A 861 -45.67 -5.50 -46.24
C GLN A 861 -44.30 -5.20 -45.60
N LEU A 862 -43.58 -6.23 -45.17
CA LEU A 862 -42.29 -6.05 -44.51
C LEU A 862 -41.22 -5.54 -45.50
N ALA A 863 -41.27 -5.97 -46.78
CA ALA A 863 -40.40 -5.43 -47.82
C ALA A 863 -40.64 -3.94 -48.09
N ALA A 864 -41.91 -3.50 -48.12
CA ALA A 864 -42.26 -2.09 -48.29
C ALA A 864 -41.86 -1.25 -47.07
N ALA A 865 -42.10 -1.75 -45.84
CA ALA A 865 -41.63 -1.09 -44.63
C ALA A 865 -40.10 -0.95 -44.60
N PHE A 866 -39.36 -1.99 -45.02
CA PHE A 866 -37.91 -1.94 -45.14
C PHE A 866 -37.43 -0.95 -46.21
N ALA A 867 -38.11 -0.88 -47.36
CA ALA A 867 -37.79 0.10 -48.40
C ALA A 867 -38.05 1.55 -47.93
N ILE A 868 -39.15 1.79 -47.21
CA ILE A 868 -39.46 3.09 -46.60
C ILE A 868 -38.38 3.46 -45.58
N PHE A 869 -37.98 2.50 -44.73
CA PHE A 869 -36.88 2.70 -43.77
C PHE A 869 -35.59 3.11 -44.48
N LEU A 870 -35.16 2.40 -45.53
CA LEU A 870 -33.95 2.74 -46.30
C LEU A 870 -34.06 4.11 -46.98
N GLY A 871 -35.23 4.46 -47.53
CA GLY A 871 -35.45 5.76 -48.18
C GLY A 871 -35.36 6.92 -47.20
N ILE A 872 -36.05 6.83 -46.06
CA ILE A 872 -36.01 7.89 -45.03
C ILE A 872 -34.64 7.95 -44.38
N PHE A 873 -34.01 6.81 -44.10
CA PHE A 873 -32.65 6.76 -43.60
C PHE A 873 -31.68 7.48 -44.56
N GLY A 874 -31.78 7.19 -45.87
CA GLY A 874 -30.97 7.82 -46.90
C GLY A 874 -31.10 9.34 -46.90
N ALA A 875 -32.32 9.85 -46.77
CA ALA A 875 -32.56 11.29 -46.61
C ALA A 875 -31.99 11.83 -45.27
N PHE A 876 -32.26 11.14 -44.17
CA PHE A 876 -31.83 11.52 -42.83
C PHE A 876 -30.29 11.62 -42.70
N ARG A 877 -29.55 10.82 -43.46
CA ARG A 877 -28.09 10.90 -43.56
C ARG A 877 -27.57 12.27 -44.00
N PHE A 878 -28.28 12.95 -44.89
CA PHE A 878 -27.86 14.26 -45.40
C PHE A 878 -28.24 15.41 -44.47
N PHE A 879 -29.34 15.27 -43.72
CA PHE A 879 -29.84 16.33 -42.85
C PHE A 879 -29.27 16.29 -41.43
N HIS A 880 -28.92 15.10 -40.92
CA HIS A 880 -28.49 14.97 -39.53
C HIS A 880 -26.96 15.11 -39.37
N PRO A 881 -26.46 16.10 -38.60
CA PRO A 881 -25.02 16.36 -38.44
C PRO A 881 -24.19 15.19 -37.93
N ALA A 882 -24.78 14.32 -37.10
CA ALA A 882 -24.08 13.18 -36.52
C ALA A 882 -23.40 12.27 -37.56
N PHE A 883 -23.99 12.07 -38.74
CA PHE A 883 -23.35 11.24 -39.78
C PHE A 883 -22.06 11.85 -40.33
N HIS A 884 -21.84 13.15 -40.15
CA HIS A 884 -20.60 13.81 -40.49
C HIS A 884 -19.66 13.97 -39.28
N ILE A 885 -20.17 13.87 -38.05
CA ILE A 885 -19.38 14.00 -36.81
C ILE A 885 -18.80 12.65 -36.36
N THR A 886 -19.52 11.55 -36.60
CA THR A 886 -19.06 10.20 -36.23
C THR A 886 -17.85 9.80 -37.08
N MET A 887 -16.84 9.13 -36.49
CA MET A 887 -15.65 8.66 -37.23
C MET A 887 -16.01 7.63 -38.31
N ASN A 888 -17.03 6.79 -38.07
CA ASN A 888 -17.48 5.75 -39.00
C ASN A 888 -19.02 5.72 -39.10
N PRO A 889 -19.64 6.68 -39.80
CA PRO A 889 -21.10 6.76 -39.92
C PRO A 889 -21.72 5.55 -40.62
N VAL A 890 -20.92 4.85 -41.43
CA VAL A 890 -21.31 3.64 -42.14
C VAL A 890 -21.62 2.49 -41.17
N ILE A 891 -20.94 2.41 -40.01
CA ILE A 891 -21.19 1.34 -39.03
C ILE A 891 -22.62 1.46 -38.46
N VAL A 892 -23.07 2.68 -38.16
CA VAL A 892 -24.45 2.92 -37.69
C VAL A 892 -25.45 2.45 -38.74
N PHE A 893 -25.19 2.75 -40.03
CA PHE A 893 -26.02 2.29 -41.13
C PHE A 893 -26.08 0.75 -41.23
N ILE A 894 -24.92 0.09 -41.21
CA ILE A 894 -24.85 -1.37 -41.33
C ILE A 894 -25.54 -2.02 -40.11
N ALA A 895 -25.31 -1.53 -38.89
CA ALA A 895 -25.90 -2.07 -37.68
C ALA A 895 -27.44 -2.00 -37.69
N PHE A 896 -28.02 -0.86 -38.05
CA PHE A 896 -29.47 -0.72 -38.12
C PHE A 896 -30.09 -1.48 -39.31
N THR A 897 -29.38 -1.58 -40.43
CA THR A 897 -29.82 -2.40 -41.57
C THR A 897 -29.82 -3.88 -41.20
N MET A 898 -28.76 -4.34 -40.52
CA MET A 898 -28.70 -5.70 -39.96
C MET A 898 -29.83 -5.93 -38.97
N LEU A 899 -30.07 -4.99 -38.03
CA LEU A 899 -31.19 -5.09 -37.08
C LEU A 899 -32.54 -5.19 -37.78
N ALA A 900 -32.81 -4.33 -38.77
CA ALA A 900 -34.06 -4.35 -39.53
C ALA A 900 -34.23 -5.67 -40.30
N LEU A 901 -33.16 -6.19 -40.91
CA LEU A 901 -33.16 -7.47 -41.60
C LEU A 901 -33.37 -8.64 -40.62
N SER A 902 -32.72 -8.60 -39.45
CA SER A 902 -32.90 -9.59 -38.40
C SER A 902 -34.34 -9.60 -37.86
N VAL A 903 -34.97 -8.43 -37.66
CA VAL A 903 -36.38 -8.34 -37.25
C VAL A 903 -37.28 -8.93 -38.33
N LEU A 904 -37.07 -8.59 -39.60
CA LEU A 904 -37.78 -9.15 -40.75
C LEU A 904 -37.71 -10.69 -40.76
N VAL A 905 -36.49 -11.24 -40.63
CA VAL A 905 -36.25 -12.69 -40.64
C VAL A 905 -36.88 -13.34 -39.41
N THR A 906 -36.71 -12.75 -38.22
CA THR A 906 -37.28 -13.28 -36.98
C THR A 906 -38.80 -13.37 -37.07
N VAL A 907 -39.48 -12.31 -37.53
CA VAL A 907 -40.94 -12.31 -37.72
C VAL A 907 -41.36 -13.38 -38.72
N LEU A 908 -40.63 -13.53 -39.83
CA LEU A 908 -40.92 -14.55 -40.84
C LEU A 908 -40.78 -15.97 -40.27
N VAL A 909 -39.71 -16.22 -39.50
CA VAL A 909 -39.44 -17.52 -38.87
C VAL A 909 -40.44 -17.82 -37.76
N THR A 910 -40.71 -16.88 -36.85
CA THR A 910 -41.70 -17.04 -35.78
C THR A 910 -43.08 -17.32 -36.35
N ASN A 911 -43.49 -16.65 -37.43
CA ASN A 911 -44.78 -16.91 -38.06
C ASN A 911 -44.83 -18.30 -38.70
N ARG A 912 -43.78 -18.68 -39.45
CA ARG A 912 -43.66 -20.05 -39.99
C ARG A 912 -43.70 -21.10 -38.88
N PHE A 913 -43.02 -20.84 -37.77
CA PHE A 913 -43.00 -21.71 -36.60
C PHE A 913 -44.37 -21.78 -35.92
N GLU A 914 -45.07 -20.65 -35.75
CA GLU A 914 -46.44 -20.62 -35.24
C GLU A 914 -47.43 -21.34 -36.16
N GLU A 915 -47.32 -21.18 -37.48
CA GLU A 915 -48.13 -21.91 -38.46
C GLU A 915 -47.93 -23.41 -38.31
N GLN A 916 -46.69 -23.86 -38.16
CA GLN A 916 -46.33 -25.26 -37.93
C GLN A 916 -46.79 -25.75 -36.55
N LEU A 917 -46.62 -24.96 -35.49
CA LEU A 917 -47.12 -25.25 -34.14
C LEU A 917 -48.64 -25.36 -34.11
N LYS A 918 -49.35 -24.47 -34.82
CA LYS A 918 -50.81 -24.52 -34.97
C LYS A 918 -51.22 -25.77 -35.76
N ALA A 919 -50.47 -26.15 -36.79
CA ALA A 919 -50.70 -27.40 -37.52
C ALA A 919 -50.45 -28.64 -36.64
N LEU A 920 -49.42 -28.61 -35.80
CA LEU A 920 -49.05 -29.70 -34.89
C LEU A 920 -50.03 -29.81 -33.70
N ASN A 921 -50.40 -28.69 -33.08
CA ASN A 921 -51.44 -28.65 -32.04
C ASN A 921 -52.81 -29.07 -32.57
N ARG A 922 -53.15 -28.76 -33.84
CA ARG A 922 -54.35 -29.28 -34.52
C ARG A 922 -54.33 -30.80 -34.66
N SER A 923 -53.15 -31.42 -34.74
CA SER A 923 -53.02 -32.88 -34.81
C SER A 923 -53.06 -33.59 -33.45
N MET A 924 -52.76 -32.88 -32.35
CA MET A 924 -52.66 -33.47 -31.01
C MET A 924 -53.81 -33.12 -30.05
N SER A 925 -54.48 -31.98 -30.23
CA SER A 925 -55.51 -31.47 -29.30
C SER A 925 -56.71 -30.93 -30.08
N GLY A 926 -57.78 -31.72 -30.18
CA GLY A 926 -59.04 -31.39 -30.86
C GLY A 926 -59.89 -30.32 -30.15
N VAL A 927 -59.30 -29.27 -29.59
CA VAL A 927 -60.00 -28.18 -28.89
C VAL A 927 -59.58 -26.82 -29.46
N HIS A 928 -60.56 -26.07 -29.99
CA HIS A 928 -60.40 -24.66 -30.34
C HIS A 928 -60.37 -23.81 -29.06
N LYS A 929 -59.18 -23.54 -28.53
CA LYS A 929 -58.97 -22.36 -27.69
C LYS A 929 -58.11 -21.37 -28.45
N VAL A 930 -58.78 -20.36 -29.02
CA VAL A 930 -58.11 -19.15 -29.46
C VAL A 930 -57.79 -18.36 -28.19
N ASP A 931 -56.64 -18.61 -27.58
CA ASP A 931 -56.08 -17.65 -26.64
C ASP A 931 -55.60 -16.45 -27.46
N ILE A 932 -56.51 -15.48 -27.64
CA ILE A 932 -56.17 -14.18 -28.20
C ILE A 932 -55.37 -13.47 -27.10
N GLY A 933 -54.04 -13.55 -27.19
CA GLY A 933 -53.15 -12.79 -26.31
C GLY A 933 -53.53 -11.31 -26.34
N ARG A 934 -53.48 -10.63 -25.18
CA ARG A 934 -53.81 -9.20 -25.08
C ARG A 934 -53.07 -8.33 -26.12
N MET A 935 -51.89 -8.78 -26.55
CA MET A 935 -51.08 -8.17 -27.61
C MET A 935 -51.72 -8.23 -29.01
N SER A 936 -52.43 -9.31 -29.38
CA SER A 936 -53.06 -9.41 -30.70
C SER A 936 -54.35 -8.58 -30.80
N ILE A 937 -55.09 -8.40 -29.70
CA ILE A 937 -56.25 -7.48 -29.63
C ILE A 937 -55.77 -6.04 -29.83
N ALA A 938 -54.70 -5.65 -29.11
CA ALA A 938 -54.09 -4.34 -29.27
C ALA A 938 -53.62 -4.12 -30.72
N ALA A 939 -52.88 -5.07 -31.30
CA ALA A 939 -52.40 -4.99 -32.68
C ALA A 939 -53.54 -4.86 -33.71
N ALA A 940 -54.65 -5.59 -33.52
CA ALA A 940 -55.84 -5.49 -34.36
C ALA A 940 -56.53 -4.12 -34.22
N ALA A 941 -56.67 -3.61 -33.00
CA ALA A 941 -57.22 -2.27 -32.73
C ALA A 941 -56.36 -1.16 -33.35
N PHE A 942 -55.03 -1.27 -33.26
CA PHE A 942 -54.09 -0.34 -33.92
C PHE A 942 -54.20 -0.40 -35.44
N SER A 943 -54.24 -1.60 -36.04
CA SER A 943 -54.42 -1.78 -37.48
C SER A 943 -55.74 -1.18 -37.98
N LEU A 944 -56.82 -1.37 -37.20
CA LEU A 944 -58.14 -0.79 -37.49
C LEU A 944 -58.12 0.75 -37.38
N GLY A 945 -57.40 1.31 -36.41
CA GLY A 945 -57.16 2.75 -36.26
C GLY A 945 -56.47 3.35 -37.48
N ILE A 946 -55.39 2.72 -37.96
CA ILE A 946 -54.65 3.18 -39.15
C ILE A 946 -55.52 3.07 -40.42
N SER A 947 -56.32 2.00 -40.53
CA SER A 947 -57.27 1.83 -41.63
C SER A 947 -58.32 2.95 -41.69
N ASN A 948 -58.82 3.40 -40.53
CA ASN A 948 -59.72 4.56 -40.44
C ASN A 948 -59.04 5.88 -40.83
N MET A 949 -57.76 6.07 -40.47
CA MET A 949 -56.96 7.22 -40.90
C MET A 949 -56.77 7.27 -42.42
N ARG A 950 -56.61 6.11 -43.08
CA ARG A 950 -56.51 6.02 -44.55
C ARG A 950 -57.82 6.40 -45.25
N ARG A 951 -58.98 6.04 -44.69
CA ARG A 951 -60.29 6.37 -45.28
C ARG A 951 -60.59 7.87 -45.30
N ARG A 952 -60.14 8.63 -44.29
CA ARG A 952 -60.37 10.09 -44.16
C ARG A 952 -59.14 10.92 -44.52
N LYS A 953 -58.63 10.76 -45.76
CA LYS A 953 -57.35 11.31 -46.23
C LYS A 953 -57.12 12.80 -45.91
N ALA A 954 -58.09 13.68 -46.20
CA ALA A 954 -57.96 15.12 -45.97
C ALA A 954 -57.80 15.46 -44.48
N ARG A 955 -58.64 14.86 -43.61
CA ARG A 955 -58.58 15.07 -42.16
C ARG A 955 -57.27 14.55 -41.59
N THR A 956 -56.85 13.35 -41.98
CA THR A 956 -55.60 12.75 -41.53
C THR A 956 -54.39 13.59 -41.95
N PHE A 957 -54.36 14.07 -43.20
CA PHE A 957 -53.30 14.94 -43.69
C PHE A 957 -53.22 16.25 -42.90
N LEU A 958 -54.34 16.97 -42.76
CA LEU A 958 -54.42 18.21 -41.97
C LEU A 958 -54.00 17.98 -40.51
N THR A 959 -54.42 16.88 -39.89
CA THR A 959 -54.07 16.55 -38.50
C THR A 959 -52.58 16.23 -38.36
N CYS A 960 -52.00 15.46 -39.29
CA CYS A 960 -50.57 15.15 -39.29
C CYS A 960 -49.74 16.42 -39.52
N VAL A 961 -50.11 17.25 -40.49
CA VAL A 961 -49.44 18.54 -40.74
C VAL A 961 -49.53 19.45 -39.52
N THR A 962 -50.69 19.51 -38.87
CA THR A 962 -50.86 20.30 -37.65
C THR A 962 -49.98 19.78 -36.52
N LEU A 963 -49.94 18.46 -36.29
CA LEU A 963 -49.07 17.86 -35.28
C LEU A 963 -47.59 18.06 -35.60
N ILE A 964 -47.18 17.93 -36.86
CA ILE A 964 -45.81 18.17 -37.31
C ILE A 964 -45.44 19.63 -37.09
N LEU A 965 -46.27 20.58 -37.53
CA LEU A 965 -46.03 22.01 -37.35
C LEU A 965 -46.02 22.39 -35.88
N LEU A 966 -46.95 21.88 -35.08
CA LEU A 966 -46.98 22.14 -33.63
C LEU A 966 -45.73 21.58 -32.94
N THR A 967 -45.34 20.34 -33.26
CA THR A 967 -44.13 19.71 -32.71
C THR A 967 -42.88 20.46 -33.16
N PHE A 968 -42.79 20.84 -34.44
CA PHE A 968 -41.70 21.65 -34.99
C PHE A 968 -41.63 23.02 -34.32
N THR A 969 -42.77 23.67 -34.11
CA THR A 969 -42.85 24.99 -33.46
C THR A 969 -42.39 24.88 -32.01
N VAL A 970 -42.91 23.92 -31.25
CA VAL A 970 -42.49 23.68 -29.86
C VAL A 970 -40.99 23.38 -29.81
N LEU A 971 -40.48 22.45 -30.64
CA LEU A 971 -39.06 22.10 -30.68
C LEU A 971 -38.15 23.27 -31.08
N SER A 972 -38.58 24.10 -32.04
CA SER A 972 -37.80 25.24 -32.52
C SER A 972 -37.72 26.37 -31.49
N PHE A 973 -38.73 26.51 -30.62
CA PHE A 973 -38.73 27.50 -29.54
C PHE A 973 -38.19 26.97 -28.20
N THR A 974 -38.06 25.65 -28.03
CA THR A 974 -37.40 25.07 -26.85
C THR A 974 -35.88 25.11 -27.00
N SER A 975 -35.23 26.11 -26.40
CA SER A 975 -33.78 26.10 -26.18
C SER A 975 -33.48 25.56 -24.79
N ILE A 976 -32.73 24.46 -24.70
CA ILE A 976 -32.24 23.92 -23.43
C ILE A 976 -30.77 24.30 -23.30
N VAL A 977 -30.48 25.32 -22.51
CA VAL A 977 -29.09 25.68 -22.16
C VAL A 977 -28.70 24.92 -20.90
N GLN A 978 -27.72 24.01 -21.02
CA GLN A 978 -27.15 23.34 -19.86
C GLN A 978 -26.23 24.31 -19.13
N THR A 979 -26.62 24.74 -17.92
CA THR A 979 -25.78 25.59 -17.06
C THR A 979 -25.36 24.85 -15.80
N MET A 980 -24.13 25.08 -15.36
CA MET A 980 -23.60 24.54 -14.11
C MET A 980 -24.25 25.26 -12.93
N ARG A 981 -25.14 24.58 -12.21
CA ARG A 981 -25.73 25.11 -10.96
C ARG A 981 -24.82 24.79 -9.79
N PHE A 982 -24.19 25.81 -9.19
CA PHE A 982 -23.51 25.66 -7.91
C PHE A 982 -24.53 25.62 -6.78
N ASN A 983 -24.69 24.46 -6.15
CA ASN A 983 -25.48 24.35 -4.92
C ASN A 983 -24.63 24.88 -3.76
N LYS A 984 -24.85 26.15 -3.39
CA LYS A 984 -24.25 26.75 -2.20
C LYS A 984 -25.16 26.48 -1.00
N VAL A 985 -24.66 25.72 -0.03
CA VAL A 985 -25.34 25.56 1.26
C VAL A 985 -24.63 26.47 2.25
N PRO A 986 -25.27 27.53 2.76
CA PRO A 986 -24.63 28.40 3.75
C PRO A 986 -24.35 27.61 5.02
N ALA A 987 -23.09 27.65 5.48
CA ALA A 987 -22.69 27.00 6.70
C ALA A 987 -23.08 27.83 7.95
N PRO A 988 -23.54 27.18 9.03
CA PRO A 988 -23.63 27.59 10.42
C PRO A 988 -23.49 29.02 10.98
N GLY A 989 -22.66 29.96 10.54
CA GLY A 989 -22.46 31.24 11.25
C GLY A 989 -21.10 31.88 10.96
N LYS A 990 -20.51 32.63 11.90
CA LYS A 990 -19.34 33.47 11.59
C LYS A 990 -18.02 32.67 11.56
N PRO A 991 -17.33 32.58 10.41
CA PRO A 991 -16.03 31.90 10.31
C PRO A 991 -14.93 32.72 11.00
N ARG A 992 -13.89 32.04 11.51
CA ARG A 992 -12.70 32.68 12.10
C ARG A 992 -11.80 33.36 11.07
N TYR A 993 -11.73 32.80 9.87
CA TYR A 993 -10.91 33.31 8.78
C TYR A 993 -11.66 33.21 7.45
N ASN A 994 -11.20 33.97 6.45
CA ASN A 994 -11.69 33.86 5.08
C ASN A 994 -10.72 32.99 4.27
N GLY A 995 -11.11 31.76 3.95
CA GLY A 995 -10.24 30.83 3.24
C GLY A 995 -10.98 29.62 2.70
N LEU A 996 -10.22 28.59 2.34
CA LEU A 996 -10.71 27.31 1.82
C LEU A 996 -10.25 26.18 2.73
N MET A 997 -11.17 25.31 3.12
CA MET A 997 -10.88 24.07 3.82
C MET A 997 -11.12 22.90 2.87
N LEU A 998 -10.13 22.02 2.74
CA LEU A 998 -10.21 20.81 1.94
C LEU A 998 -10.24 19.61 2.89
N ARG A 999 -11.28 18.80 2.76
CA ARG A 999 -11.38 17.50 3.42
C ARG A 999 -12.28 16.57 2.63
N THR A 1000 -12.17 15.29 2.90
CA THR A 1000 -13.13 14.29 2.41
C THR A 1000 -14.35 14.29 3.32
N ALA A 1001 -15.50 13.85 2.80
CA ALA A 1001 -16.73 13.79 3.58
C ALA A 1001 -16.64 12.81 4.76
N MET A 1002 -15.80 11.77 4.64
CA MET A 1002 -15.64 10.69 5.62
C MET A 1002 -14.34 10.77 6.42
N TRP A 1003 -13.64 11.91 6.39
CA TRP A 1003 -12.34 12.08 7.04
C TRP A 1003 -11.28 11.04 6.63
N GLU A 1004 -11.41 10.49 5.42
CA GLU A 1004 -10.33 9.77 4.76
C GLU A 1004 -9.11 10.68 4.59
N PRO A 1005 -7.89 10.13 4.74
CA PRO A 1005 -6.67 10.90 4.56
C PRO A 1005 -6.62 11.51 3.16
N LEU A 1006 -6.29 12.80 3.10
CA LEU A 1006 -5.85 13.41 1.86
C LEU A 1006 -4.46 12.88 1.52
N GLN A 1007 -4.23 12.63 0.24
CA GLN A 1007 -2.91 12.20 -0.23
C GLN A 1007 -1.93 13.37 -0.12
N GLU A 1008 -0.69 13.11 0.26
CA GLU A 1008 0.39 14.09 0.41
C GLU A 1008 0.58 14.99 -0.83
N PRO A 1009 0.46 14.49 -2.08
CA PRO A 1009 0.54 15.35 -3.24
C PRO A 1009 -0.47 16.50 -3.23
N ALA A 1010 -1.66 16.35 -2.63
CA ALA A 1010 -2.61 17.45 -2.49
C ALA A 1010 -2.02 18.64 -1.73
N TYR A 1011 -1.27 18.39 -0.65
CA TYR A 1011 -0.60 19.45 0.09
C TYR A 1011 0.53 20.08 -0.72
N ARG A 1012 1.37 19.27 -1.39
CA ARG A 1012 2.46 19.78 -2.24
C ARG A 1012 1.91 20.72 -3.32
N LEU A 1013 0.89 20.27 -4.05
CA LEU A 1013 0.20 21.06 -5.08
C LEU A 1013 -0.27 22.43 -4.56
N LEU A 1014 -1.02 22.44 -3.46
CA LEU A 1014 -1.58 23.67 -2.90
C LEU A 1014 -0.50 24.59 -2.35
N LYS A 1015 0.54 24.02 -1.75
CA LYS A 1015 1.66 24.78 -1.23
C LYS A 1015 2.48 25.42 -2.34
N ASP A 1016 2.73 24.69 -3.41
CA ASP A 1016 3.45 25.21 -4.58
C ASP A 1016 2.66 26.35 -5.23
N GLU A 1017 1.33 26.19 -5.37
CA GLU A 1017 0.48 27.18 -6.05
C GLU A 1017 0.15 28.41 -5.19
N PHE A 1018 -0.09 28.24 -3.88
CA PHE A 1018 -0.58 29.32 -3.02
C PHE A 1018 0.35 29.68 -1.86
N GLY A 1019 1.34 28.85 -1.52
CA GLY A 1019 2.14 28.97 -0.30
C GLY A 1019 3.02 30.21 -0.22
N GLU A 1020 3.37 30.82 -1.36
CA GLU A 1020 4.16 32.07 -1.37
C GLU A 1020 3.33 33.28 -0.95
N THR A 1021 2.05 33.33 -1.36
CA THR A 1021 1.18 34.49 -1.15
C THR A 1021 0.20 34.30 0.01
N ARG A 1022 -0.12 33.04 0.36
CA ARG A 1022 -1.12 32.67 1.36
C ARG A 1022 -0.61 31.55 2.25
N ALA A 1023 -1.17 31.46 3.45
CA ALA A 1023 -0.86 30.36 4.37
C ALA A 1023 -1.57 29.08 3.92
N VAL A 1024 -0.81 28.00 3.72
CA VAL A 1024 -1.31 26.64 3.47
C VAL A 1024 -0.92 25.78 4.66
N ALA A 1025 -1.91 25.37 5.46
CA ALA A 1025 -1.69 24.65 6.71
C ALA A 1025 -2.29 23.24 6.64
N PRO A 1026 -1.52 22.20 6.26
CA PRO A 1026 -1.98 20.82 6.37
C PRO A 1026 -1.99 20.38 7.84
N ARG A 1027 -2.88 19.44 8.15
CA ARG A 1027 -2.94 18.78 9.45
C ARG A 1027 -2.78 17.29 9.25
N ALA A 1028 -1.93 16.69 10.08
CA ALA A 1028 -1.75 15.25 10.12
C ALA A 1028 -2.37 14.71 11.41
N TRP A 1029 -3.08 13.60 11.33
CA TRP A 1029 -3.56 12.88 12.50
C TRP A 1029 -2.87 11.53 12.54
N PHE A 1030 -2.34 11.19 13.71
CA PHE A 1030 -1.77 9.87 13.95
C PHE A 1030 -2.58 9.14 15.01
N PHE A 1031 -3.01 7.95 14.63
CA PHE A 1031 -3.75 7.01 15.47
C PHE A 1031 -2.91 5.74 15.63
N GLY A 1032 -2.87 5.19 16.85
CA GLY A 1032 -2.13 3.95 17.15
C GLY A 1032 -2.81 2.68 16.64
N THR A 1033 -4.00 2.77 16.05
CA THR A 1033 -4.75 1.61 15.54
C THR A 1033 -5.67 1.98 14.37
N SER A 1034 -6.36 0.98 13.81
CA SER A 1034 -7.33 1.12 12.73
C SER A 1034 -8.57 1.93 13.16
N PRO A 1035 -9.20 2.69 12.25
CA PRO A 1035 -10.44 3.41 12.52
C PRO A 1035 -11.55 2.51 13.07
N GLY A 1036 -12.20 2.95 14.15
CA GLY A 1036 -13.21 2.18 14.87
C GLY A 1036 -12.66 1.42 16.09
N GLU A 1037 -11.35 1.38 16.29
CA GLU A 1037 -10.72 0.86 17.51
C GLU A 1037 -10.24 1.97 18.44
N GLN A 1038 -10.20 1.70 19.74
CA GLN A 1038 -9.74 2.67 20.72
C GLN A 1038 -8.21 2.82 20.64
N THR A 1039 -7.78 4.06 20.41
CA THR A 1039 -6.36 4.42 20.33
C THR A 1039 -5.80 4.78 21.70
N PHE A 1040 -4.60 4.26 22.00
CA PHE A 1040 -3.84 4.61 23.20
C PHE A 1040 -2.40 4.95 22.81
N MET A 1041 -1.97 6.15 23.15
CA MET A 1041 -0.65 6.67 22.81
C MET A 1041 0.07 7.12 24.07
N THR A 1042 1.02 6.30 24.49
CA THR A 1042 1.69 6.45 25.78
C THR A 1042 2.75 7.56 25.74
N LEU A 1043 2.53 8.63 26.50
CA LEU A 1043 3.52 9.70 26.77
C LEU A 1043 4.19 9.44 28.12
N LYS A 1044 5.52 9.53 28.19
CA LYS A 1044 6.29 9.23 29.41
C LYS A 1044 7.22 10.39 29.77
N ARG A 1045 7.28 10.73 31.06
CA ARG A 1045 8.30 11.61 31.65
C ARG A 1045 8.65 11.06 33.03
N ASN A 1046 9.92 10.70 33.23
CA ASN A 1046 10.37 10.00 34.45
C ASN A 1046 9.48 8.76 34.70
N ASP A 1047 8.88 8.64 35.89
CA ASP A 1047 7.97 7.53 36.24
C ASP A 1047 6.49 7.81 35.91
N LYS A 1048 6.18 9.01 35.40
CA LYS A 1048 4.81 9.45 35.08
C LYS A 1048 4.46 9.08 33.64
N VAL A 1049 3.23 8.65 33.46
CA VAL A 1049 2.72 8.15 32.18
C VAL A 1049 1.33 8.72 31.92
N PHE A 1050 1.04 9.07 30.68
CA PHE A 1050 -0.28 9.52 30.24
C PHE A 1050 -0.63 8.91 28.88
N ASP A 1051 -1.82 8.33 28.75
CA ASP A 1051 -2.31 7.76 27.48
C ASP A 1051 -3.17 8.78 26.72
N ALA A 1052 -2.63 9.32 25.64
CA ALA A 1052 -3.36 10.17 24.71
C ALA A 1052 -4.19 9.34 23.70
N LYS A 1053 -5.29 9.91 23.21
CA LYS A 1053 -6.19 9.26 22.23
C LYS A 1053 -5.76 9.45 20.77
N GLY A 1054 -4.82 10.36 20.50
CA GLY A 1054 -4.37 10.72 19.17
C GLY A 1054 -3.29 11.80 19.25
N ILE A 1055 -2.48 11.90 18.21
CA ILE A 1055 -1.54 13.01 18.03
C ILE A 1055 -1.93 13.82 16.80
N CYS A 1056 -1.87 15.14 16.95
CA CYS A 1056 -2.04 16.09 15.86
C CYS A 1056 -0.68 16.64 15.44
N GLY A 1057 -0.35 16.50 14.17
CA GLY A 1057 0.72 17.23 13.50
C GLY A 1057 0.18 18.53 12.93
N PHE A 1058 0.78 19.65 13.32
CA PHE A 1058 0.48 20.97 12.80
C PHE A 1058 1.71 21.60 12.17
N THR A 1059 1.48 22.41 11.14
CA THR A 1059 2.51 23.24 10.54
C THR A 1059 2.61 24.60 11.24
N PRO A 1060 3.77 25.29 11.17
CA PRO A 1060 3.91 26.66 11.66
C PRO A 1060 2.87 27.63 11.08
N GLU A 1061 2.44 27.40 9.83
CA GLU A 1061 1.48 28.19 9.07
C GLU A 1061 0.07 28.19 9.66
N GLU A 1062 -0.30 27.18 10.45
CA GLU A 1062 -1.61 27.09 11.11
C GLU A 1062 -1.92 28.33 11.98
N ARG A 1063 -0.87 28.95 12.53
CA ARG A 1063 -0.91 30.23 13.24
C ARG A 1063 -1.60 31.35 12.46
N ARG A 1064 -1.51 31.34 11.12
CA ARG A 1064 -2.12 32.36 10.25
C ARG A 1064 -3.53 32.00 9.80
N VAL A 1065 -4.02 30.80 10.12
CA VAL A 1065 -5.30 30.26 9.65
C VAL A 1065 -6.31 30.20 10.79
N THR A 1066 -6.10 29.34 11.79
CA THR A 1066 -7.05 29.14 12.90
C THR A 1066 -6.65 29.84 14.19
N HIS A 1067 -5.44 30.41 14.23
CA HIS A 1067 -4.84 31.05 15.41
C HIS A 1067 -4.80 30.15 16.66
N PRO A 1068 -4.32 28.89 16.55
CA PRO A 1068 -4.27 27.96 17.68
C PRO A 1068 -3.39 28.46 18.83
N GLU A 1069 -2.46 29.38 18.56
CA GLU A 1069 -1.60 29.97 19.58
C GLU A 1069 -2.36 30.80 20.63
N GLU A 1070 -3.58 31.26 20.34
CA GLU A 1070 -4.43 31.97 21.30
C GLU A 1070 -4.80 31.12 22.53
N ALA A 1071 -4.75 29.79 22.38
CA ALA A 1071 -4.99 28.85 23.45
C ALA A 1071 -3.73 28.52 24.27
N LEU A 1072 -2.54 29.02 23.89
CA LEU A 1072 -1.32 28.80 24.67
C LEU A 1072 -1.40 29.54 26.02
N ILE A 1073 -1.21 28.80 27.11
CA ILE A 1073 -1.02 29.35 28.46
C ILE A 1073 0.41 29.88 28.56
N ARG A 1074 1.37 29.08 28.09
CA ARG A 1074 2.80 29.35 28.17
C ARG A 1074 3.54 28.74 26.98
N GLY A 1075 4.63 29.37 26.55
CA GLY A 1075 5.52 28.89 25.50
C GLY A 1075 5.28 29.56 24.14
N ARG A 1076 5.50 28.81 23.06
CA ARG A 1076 5.36 29.32 21.68
C ARG A 1076 4.79 28.27 20.74
N TRP A 1077 4.28 28.73 19.59
CA TRP A 1077 3.93 27.86 18.47
C TRP A 1077 5.18 27.34 17.73
N PHE A 1078 4.97 26.35 16.85
CA PHE A 1078 6.00 25.72 16.03
C PHE A 1078 6.69 26.70 15.06
N ARG A 1079 7.96 26.44 14.75
CA ARG A 1079 8.80 27.12 13.74
C ARG A 1079 9.32 26.11 12.73
N HIS A 1080 9.71 26.56 11.54
CA HIS A 1080 10.24 25.69 10.49
C HIS A 1080 11.53 24.94 10.88
N SER A 1081 12.32 25.49 11.80
CA SER A 1081 13.54 24.88 12.32
C SER A 1081 13.30 23.85 13.43
N ASP A 1082 12.09 23.80 13.99
CA ASP A 1082 11.82 22.91 15.12
C ASP A 1082 11.84 21.45 14.66
N ARG A 1083 12.53 20.61 15.43
CA ARG A 1083 12.61 19.16 15.24
C ARG A 1083 12.44 18.50 16.60
N TYR A 1084 11.73 17.37 16.64
CA TYR A 1084 11.46 16.64 17.88
C TYR A 1084 10.93 17.56 19.00
N THR A 1085 9.94 18.39 18.67
CA THR A 1085 9.27 19.29 19.63
C THR A 1085 7.79 18.97 19.71
N MET A 1086 7.18 19.18 20.88
CA MET A 1086 5.73 19.02 21.05
C MET A 1086 5.12 20.15 21.88
N ILE A 1087 3.82 20.36 21.66
CA ILE A 1087 2.96 21.20 22.49
C ILE A 1087 1.95 20.28 23.16
N ILE A 1088 1.76 20.42 24.47
CA ILE A 1088 0.90 19.53 25.24
C ILE A 1088 -0.29 20.28 25.86
N PRO A 1089 -1.46 19.64 25.99
CA PRO A 1089 -2.58 20.20 26.75
C PRO A 1089 -2.29 20.28 28.25
N GLY A 1090 -2.88 21.27 28.93
CA GLY A 1090 -2.68 21.51 30.37
C GLY A 1090 -3.05 20.31 31.25
N ALA A 1091 -4.01 19.48 30.83
CA ALA A 1091 -4.31 18.22 31.52
C ALA A 1091 -3.14 17.22 31.47
N ILE A 1092 -2.46 17.12 30.32
CA ILE A 1092 -1.29 16.25 30.15
C ILE A 1092 -0.10 16.83 30.92
N ALA A 1093 0.10 18.15 30.85
CA ALA A 1093 1.15 18.83 31.62
C ALA A 1093 0.99 18.56 33.12
N LYS A 1094 -0.23 18.65 33.66
CA LYS A 1094 -0.52 18.33 35.06
C LYS A 1094 -0.25 16.85 35.39
N ALA A 1095 -0.63 15.92 34.51
CA ALA A 1095 -0.41 14.49 34.73
C ALA A 1095 1.08 14.09 34.68
N LEU A 1096 1.87 14.77 33.85
CA LEU A 1096 3.32 14.57 33.71
C LEU A 1096 4.16 15.53 34.58
N GLU A 1097 3.51 16.27 35.50
CA GLU A 1097 4.15 17.21 36.43
C GLU A 1097 5.07 18.22 35.71
N ILE A 1098 4.61 18.75 34.57
CA ILE A 1098 5.29 19.78 33.78
C ILE A 1098 4.75 21.15 34.20
N THR A 1099 5.60 21.96 34.81
CA THR A 1099 5.25 23.33 35.21
C THR A 1099 5.50 24.32 34.07
N GLU A 1100 5.00 25.55 34.21
CA GLU A 1100 5.20 26.60 33.21
C GLU A 1100 6.68 27.01 33.03
N GLU A 1101 7.51 26.82 34.07
CA GLU A 1101 8.95 27.10 34.04
C GLU A 1101 9.76 26.04 33.30
N ASP A 1102 9.22 24.82 33.22
CA ASP A 1102 9.84 23.69 32.52
C ASP A 1102 9.71 23.79 30.99
N VAL A 1103 8.84 24.67 30.48
CA VAL A 1103 8.58 24.84 29.05
C VAL A 1103 9.85 25.31 28.34
N GLY A 1104 10.26 24.56 27.31
CA GLY A 1104 11.51 24.74 26.56
C GLY A 1104 12.69 23.90 27.07
N LYS A 1105 12.55 23.23 28.23
CA LYS A 1105 13.59 22.36 28.81
C LYS A 1105 13.10 20.93 29.06
N ALA A 1106 11.83 20.76 29.41
CA ALA A 1106 11.25 19.45 29.66
C ALA A 1106 11.26 18.58 28.41
N LYS A 1107 11.68 17.33 28.60
CA LYS A 1107 11.61 16.27 27.59
C LYS A 1107 10.51 15.28 27.96
N VAL A 1108 9.73 14.89 26.96
CA VAL A 1108 8.70 13.85 27.05
C VAL A 1108 9.02 12.80 26.00
N THR A 1109 9.07 11.54 26.41
CA THR A 1109 9.30 10.42 25.50
C THR A 1109 7.97 9.95 24.93
N PHE A 1110 7.93 9.82 23.60
CA PHE A 1110 6.82 9.23 22.86
C PHE A 1110 7.39 8.28 21.80
N SER A 1111 6.89 7.05 21.74
CA SER A 1111 7.30 6.05 20.75
C SER A 1111 8.83 5.86 20.65
N GLY A 1112 9.52 5.79 21.79
CA GLY A 1112 10.98 5.64 21.84
C GLY A 1112 11.79 6.89 21.46
N VAL A 1113 11.14 8.03 21.18
CA VAL A 1113 11.79 9.28 20.78
C VAL A 1113 11.55 10.36 21.84
N GLU A 1114 12.59 11.12 22.19
CA GLU A 1114 12.47 12.25 23.11
C GLU A 1114 12.01 13.53 22.38
N TYR A 1115 10.93 14.14 22.86
CA TYR A 1115 10.42 15.41 22.36
C TYR A 1115 10.58 16.52 23.40
N THR A 1116 11.04 17.70 22.97
CA THR A 1116 11.10 18.88 23.83
C THR A 1116 9.75 19.58 23.88
N VAL A 1117 9.22 19.83 25.07
CA VAL A 1117 7.94 20.53 25.27
C VAL A 1117 8.16 22.03 25.09
N ILE A 1118 7.60 22.62 24.03
CA ILE A 1118 7.78 24.05 23.69
C ILE A 1118 6.57 24.93 24.03
N GLY A 1119 5.45 24.33 24.44
CA GLY A 1119 4.25 25.05 24.86
C GLY A 1119 3.23 24.20 25.58
N ILE A 1120 2.39 24.86 26.38
CA ILE A 1120 1.25 24.27 27.08
C ILE A 1120 -0.03 25.00 26.64
N VAL A 1121 -1.04 24.25 26.18
CA VAL A 1121 -2.34 24.81 25.74
C VAL A 1121 -3.43 24.59 26.78
N ASP A 1122 -4.33 25.56 26.91
CA ASP A 1122 -5.56 25.45 27.69
C ASP A 1122 -6.56 24.53 26.97
N ASN A 1123 -7.02 23.49 27.67
CA ASN A 1123 -7.88 22.46 27.07
C ASN A 1123 -9.22 23.04 26.57
N ASP A 1124 -9.82 23.95 27.32
CA ASP A 1124 -11.16 24.47 27.04
C ASP A 1124 -11.12 25.56 25.98
N LYS A 1125 -10.07 26.39 25.98
CA LYS A 1125 -9.84 27.36 24.91
C LYS A 1125 -9.53 26.65 23.60
N PHE A 1126 -8.67 25.63 23.60
CA PHE A 1126 -8.31 24.91 22.38
C PHE A 1126 -9.50 24.18 21.76
N LYS A 1127 -10.35 23.53 22.56
CA LYS A 1127 -11.59 22.89 22.08
C LYS A 1127 -12.60 23.85 21.45
N LYS A 1128 -12.58 25.13 21.84
CA LYS A 1128 -13.46 26.18 21.27
C LYS A 1128 -12.91 26.74 19.95
N ILE A 1129 -11.68 26.39 19.57
CA ILE A 1129 -11.12 26.76 18.27
C ILE A 1129 -11.62 25.73 17.26
N THR A 1130 -12.52 26.19 16.40
CA THR A 1130 -13.13 25.39 15.34
C THR A 1130 -12.73 25.91 13.97
N ASP A 1131 -12.72 25.03 12.98
CA ASP A 1131 -12.46 25.39 11.57
C ASP A 1131 -13.74 25.89 10.85
N LEU A 1132 -13.67 26.08 9.53
CA LEU A 1132 -14.77 26.57 8.68
C LEU A 1132 -16.01 25.65 8.71
N ASP A 1133 -15.83 24.36 8.96
CA ASP A 1133 -16.91 23.40 9.14
C ASP A 1133 -17.44 23.33 10.58
N ARG A 1134 -16.87 24.12 11.49
CA ARG A 1134 -17.18 24.18 12.93
C ARG A 1134 -16.72 22.98 13.74
N GLU A 1135 -15.93 22.11 13.14
CA GLU A 1135 -15.34 20.98 13.84
C GLU A 1135 -14.08 21.43 14.59
N PRO A 1136 -13.77 20.81 15.74
CA PRO A 1136 -12.54 21.09 16.46
C PRO A 1136 -11.32 20.65 15.64
N LEU A 1137 -10.16 21.25 15.92
CA LEU A 1137 -8.91 20.89 15.23
C LEU A 1137 -8.37 19.50 15.62
N THR A 1138 -8.93 18.91 16.68
CA THR A 1138 -8.57 17.59 17.19
C THR A 1138 -9.09 16.47 16.28
N PRO A 1139 -8.51 15.26 16.34
CA PRO A 1139 -8.90 14.17 15.46
C PRO A 1139 -10.33 13.71 15.73
N VAL A 1140 -11.01 13.28 14.67
CA VAL A 1140 -12.36 12.70 14.72
C VAL A 1140 -12.38 11.42 15.56
N ASP A 1141 -13.45 11.25 16.32
CA ASP A 1141 -13.72 10.01 17.05
C ASP A 1141 -14.44 9.01 16.13
N PHE A 1142 -13.67 8.21 15.40
CA PHE A 1142 -14.21 7.22 14.46
C PHE A 1142 -15.15 6.19 15.12
N ILE A 1143 -15.02 5.95 16.44
CA ILE A 1143 -15.93 5.05 17.17
C ILE A 1143 -17.30 5.70 17.30
N LEU A 1144 -17.33 6.99 17.63
CA LEU A 1144 -18.56 7.76 17.69
C LEU A 1144 -19.21 7.86 16.30
N MET A 1145 -18.41 8.14 15.27
CA MET A 1145 -18.87 8.22 13.88
C MET A 1145 -19.53 6.91 13.42
N GLN A 1146 -18.90 5.76 13.69
CA GLN A 1146 -19.46 4.44 13.36
C GLN A 1146 -20.76 4.16 14.11
N LYS A 1147 -20.84 4.51 15.40
CA LYS A 1147 -22.07 4.36 16.20
C LYS A 1147 -23.21 5.20 15.64
N LEU A 1148 -22.95 6.46 15.28
CA LEU A 1148 -23.93 7.35 14.67
C LEU A 1148 -24.40 6.85 13.30
N THR A 1149 -23.49 6.27 12.51
CA THR A 1149 -23.80 5.66 11.21
C THR A 1149 -24.68 4.42 11.36
N GLN A 1150 -24.39 3.55 12.34
CA GLN A 1150 -25.21 2.37 12.65
C GLN A 1150 -26.62 2.73 13.16
N GLN A 1151 -26.79 3.91 13.75
CA GLN A 1151 -28.08 4.41 14.26
C GLN A 1151 -28.98 5.05 13.18
N GLY A 1152 -28.62 4.95 11.89
CA GLY A 1152 -29.52 5.29 10.78
C GLY A 1152 -29.65 6.78 10.46
N LYS A 1153 -28.79 7.65 11.02
CA LYS A 1153 -28.64 9.02 10.49
C LYS A 1153 -28.04 8.93 9.08
N THR A 1154 -28.64 9.62 8.12
CA THR A 1154 -28.28 9.54 6.71
C THR A 1154 -26.80 9.91 6.54
N MET A 1155 -26.04 9.13 5.76
CA MET A 1155 -24.58 9.24 5.64
C MET A 1155 -24.05 10.65 5.27
N GLY A 1156 -24.88 11.50 4.65
CA GLY A 1156 -24.54 12.89 4.33
C GLY A 1156 -24.63 13.87 5.50
N GLU A 1157 -25.44 13.59 6.54
CA GLU A 1157 -25.52 14.45 7.72
C GLU A 1157 -24.46 14.11 8.77
N ALA A 1158 -24.04 12.84 8.86
CA ALA A 1158 -23.01 12.39 9.81
C ALA A 1158 -21.60 12.91 9.48
N GLY A 1159 -21.28 13.17 8.19
CA GLY A 1159 -19.98 13.73 7.78
C GLY A 1159 -19.89 15.26 7.83
N PHE A 1160 -20.99 15.94 8.14
CA PHE A 1160 -21.10 17.41 8.15
C PHE A 1160 -21.37 18.01 9.53
N ARG A 1161 -21.68 17.18 10.54
CA ARG A 1161 -21.86 17.60 11.94
C ARG A 1161 -21.44 16.48 12.89
N GLU A 1162 -20.33 16.66 13.59
CA GLU A 1162 -20.00 15.97 14.84
C GLU A 1162 -20.05 16.91 16.06
#